data_AF-A0A2D6MGL5-F1
#
_entry.id   AF-A0A2D6MGL5-F1
#
_cell.length_a   1.000
_cell.length_b   1.000
_cell.length_c   1.000
_cell.angle_alpha   90.00
_cell.angle_beta   90.00
_cell.angle_gamma   90.00
#
_symmetry.space_group_name_H-M   'P 1'
#
loop_
_entity.id
_entity.type
_entity.pdbx_description
1 polymer ?
#
loop_
_entity_poly.entity_id
_entity_poly.type
_entity_poly.pdbx_seq_one_letter_code
_entity_poly.pdbx_strand_id
1 'polypeptide(L)'
;MSAKECRKIDLNLISGSRETFRTAVGGYWELVSSSYGEQLEAIDYNGSELLTSFITEITANLDLRETISDTTLVYNERFPVRLVGNSNTVKDDNHWNRVLLGGTFESIDYSPIYSDAVYNDYSFDYSLPYSAYEKEVINYILQADTDISNEVQISYDYWHYLPQYQSYIENIDEKLIPNMYLLKMFQLATTPGTASLGEDIYNFVTLEETFGNAVSLLNEMEEYFTVEDGYLYANDMTDSSIYQYYSSSVVITPLSASTSQGIVTQFENIIFDNNILTDVTAEDTYSQMNESIGMIPFYMKFNWTADHTNSTFVTYMEESDLTAKFMKTLKEVFNEEIDDLSPSTLTYAVETTSNDESLETETITEGVVTENVAYRSMDFFKMLIYIYNNFNSTTDNCYFLGPRNINRFATMDTIGAYRFMNSENVIEMINNTIEYGKNSSNFGIDSIDELYSLDSRYRETLAYRIEKIGGPPRGDSQTQNVLQNFWFFNTADFMEGTDFYDSQVKYNENYTYNIYAYVLVVGPKYSFSDLRLTRKFGQITLNSGEEDESEAICLEFYDPVTGVPAVQLFSEDDNLSDYNEFATNEQVVSEYEYLADFYLNYEPCIQLVEIPIYAKTLKILDNPANRVDLGPYQMMDTSQRIGFTADYEAYENNLLYPSTISSTDDTLKEEYLHGHDFLSSSYIDLKSISYQRTVEVYRTEELPTSLADFDNKLIKTVDLLEPDTNDNVSTAEILDKITANKKYYYIFRIMNEQNMPGQLSEIYEAQLINDGGYLYSIFNILFESDLEESPPTNPAVPFKKIFQLKPNFSQVSLNVDDVDFDEESYTQLENVVVGDTDDTIFDKTFKIRLTSKKTGKMIDLNITYNLTTEL
;
A
#
# COMPACT_ATOMS: atom_id res chain seq x y z
N MET A 1 7.62 -15.03 3.05
CA MET A 1 8.13 -13.81 3.73
C MET A 1 7.01 -13.23 4.58
N SER A 2 7.30 -12.53 5.67
CA SER A 2 6.29 -11.92 6.55
C SER A 2 5.87 -10.50 6.13
N ALA A 3 6.61 -9.89 5.19
CA ALA A 3 6.34 -8.60 4.56
C ALA A 3 6.94 -8.56 3.14
N LYS A 4 6.63 -7.52 2.36
CA LYS A 4 7.30 -7.19 1.10
C LYS A 4 8.50 -6.29 1.41
N GLU A 5 9.71 -6.80 1.25
CA GLU A 5 10.91 -6.04 1.60
C GLU A 5 11.31 -5.11 0.45
N CYS A 6 11.44 -3.82 0.72
CA CYS A 6 11.78 -2.82 -0.29
C CYS A 6 13.08 -2.12 0.06
N ARG A 7 14.13 -2.31 -0.75
CA ARG A 7 15.35 -1.51 -0.67
C ARG A 7 15.20 -0.27 -1.54
N LYS A 8 15.27 0.93 -0.96
CA LYS A 8 15.18 2.20 -1.67
C LYS A 8 16.56 2.84 -1.74
N ILE A 9 17.19 2.84 -2.92
CA ILE A 9 18.54 3.34 -3.13
C ILE A 9 18.52 4.71 -3.81
N ASP A 10 19.21 5.67 -3.21
CA ASP A 10 19.42 6.99 -3.80
C ASP A 10 20.16 6.85 -5.14
N LEU A 11 19.73 7.57 -6.17
CA LEU A 11 20.34 7.44 -7.50
C LEU A 11 21.81 7.88 -7.54
N ASN A 12 22.31 8.61 -6.55
CA ASN A 12 23.74 8.90 -6.41
C ASN A 12 24.56 7.64 -6.11
N LEU A 13 23.94 6.61 -5.53
CA LEU A 13 24.57 5.34 -5.16
C LEU A 13 24.43 4.26 -6.24
N ILE A 14 23.90 4.59 -7.42
CA ILE A 14 23.78 3.63 -8.53
C ILE A 14 25.00 3.73 -9.45
N SER A 15 25.44 2.60 -10.00
CA SER A 15 26.52 2.52 -10.98
C SER A 15 26.27 3.48 -12.16
N GLY A 16 27.29 4.29 -12.49
CA GLY A 16 27.18 5.29 -13.55
C GLY A 16 26.40 6.55 -13.16
N SER A 17 26.17 6.78 -11.85
CA SER A 17 25.64 8.04 -11.34
C SER A 17 26.59 9.21 -11.61
N ARG A 18 26.18 10.41 -11.19
CA ARG A 18 27.03 11.60 -11.24
C ARG A 18 28.13 11.61 -10.17
N GLU A 19 28.07 10.68 -9.22
CA GLU A 19 29.11 10.43 -8.23
C GLU A 19 30.19 9.56 -8.89
N THR A 20 31.14 10.24 -9.54
CA THR A 20 32.21 9.59 -10.30
C THR A 20 33.29 8.97 -9.42
N PHE A 21 33.42 9.41 -8.17
CA PHE A 21 34.43 8.90 -7.25
C PHE A 21 34.03 7.49 -6.80
N ARG A 22 32.81 7.33 -6.30
CA ARG A 22 32.14 6.06 -5.96
C ARG A 22 32.18 5.09 -7.14
N THR A 23 31.87 5.56 -8.35
CA THR A 23 31.98 4.72 -9.56
C THR A 23 33.41 4.21 -9.79
N ALA A 24 34.44 4.96 -9.38
CA ALA A 24 35.84 4.57 -9.54
C ALA A 24 36.37 3.69 -8.39
N VAL A 25 35.82 3.80 -7.18
CA VAL A 25 36.38 3.15 -5.97
C VAL A 25 35.50 2.07 -5.37
N GLY A 26 34.22 2.00 -5.74
CA GLY A 26 33.21 1.13 -5.13
C GLY A 26 32.27 1.89 -4.19
N GLY A 27 31.44 1.15 -3.47
CA GLY A 27 30.38 1.67 -2.61
C GLY A 27 29.13 2.06 -3.40
N TYR A 28 28.76 1.35 -4.46
CA TYR A 28 27.55 1.61 -5.24
C TYR A 28 26.77 0.32 -5.49
N TRP A 29 25.54 0.46 -5.95
CA TRP A 29 24.69 -0.63 -6.41
C TRP A 29 24.71 -0.70 -7.94
N GLU A 30 24.83 -1.90 -8.49
CA GLU A 30 24.68 -2.14 -9.93
C GLU A 30 23.46 -3.00 -10.24
N LEU A 31 22.81 -2.70 -11.36
CA LEU A 31 21.66 -3.47 -11.81
C LEU A 31 22.16 -4.71 -12.56
N VAL A 32 21.82 -5.89 -12.03
CA VAL A 32 22.19 -7.18 -12.62
C VAL A 32 20.95 -8.01 -12.95
N SER A 33 21.04 -8.79 -14.03
CA SER A 33 19.97 -9.74 -14.38
C SER A 33 20.17 -11.05 -13.63
N SER A 34 19.15 -11.48 -12.89
CA SER A 34 19.12 -12.77 -12.19
C SER A 34 18.04 -13.70 -12.76
N SER A 35 17.92 -14.91 -12.22
CA SER A 35 16.82 -15.83 -12.54
C SER A 35 15.45 -15.34 -12.03
N TYR A 36 15.42 -14.38 -11.12
CA TYR A 36 14.23 -13.86 -10.44
C TYR A 36 13.80 -12.47 -10.93
N GLY A 37 14.64 -11.78 -11.72
CA GLY A 37 14.36 -10.43 -12.21
C GLY A 37 15.62 -9.59 -12.40
N GLU A 38 15.46 -8.27 -12.52
CA GLU A 38 16.56 -7.33 -12.35
C GLU A 38 16.73 -7.03 -10.87
N GLN A 39 17.97 -7.12 -10.37
CA GLN A 39 18.32 -6.98 -8.96
C GLN A 39 19.44 -5.96 -8.77
N LEU A 40 19.51 -5.36 -7.60
CA LEU A 40 20.59 -4.47 -7.17
C LEU A 40 21.68 -5.29 -6.47
N GLU A 41 22.83 -5.42 -7.12
CA GLU A 41 24.03 -6.03 -6.54
C GLU A 41 24.92 -4.96 -5.91
N ALA A 42 25.31 -5.18 -4.66
CA ALA A 42 26.21 -4.29 -3.94
C ALA A 42 27.65 -4.47 -4.43
N ILE A 43 28.27 -3.38 -4.85
CA ILE A 43 29.71 -3.30 -5.10
C ILE A 43 30.31 -2.51 -3.95
N ASP A 44 30.77 -3.24 -2.93
CA ASP A 44 31.31 -2.65 -1.71
C ASP A 44 32.56 -1.81 -1.99
N TYR A 45 32.72 -0.74 -1.23
CA TYR A 45 33.98 -0.02 -1.17
C TYR A 45 34.99 -0.85 -0.38
N ASN A 46 36.18 -1.03 -0.94
CA ASN A 46 37.29 -1.66 -0.25
C ASN A 46 38.55 -0.80 -0.40
N GLY A 47 38.91 -0.08 0.67
CA GLY A 47 40.10 0.77 0.67
C GLY A 47 41.42 0.05 0.40
N SER A 48 41.46 -1.29 0.50
CA SER A 48 42.63 -2.13 0.21
C SER A 48 42.62 -2.73 -1.21
N GLU A 49 41.47 -2.82 -1.86
CA GLU A 49 41.28 -3.40 -3.20
C GLU A 49 40.35 -2.50 -4.03
N LEU A 50 40.91 -1.41 -4.54
CA LEU A 50 40.17 -0.42 -5.32
C LEU A 50 39.83 -0.92 -6.73
N LEU A 51 38.64 -0.60 -7.22
CA LEU A 51 38.20 -0.96 -8.59
C LEU A 51 39.02 -0.27 -9.68
N THR A 52 39.40 0.98 -9.44
CA THR A 52 40.24 1.76 -10.36
C THR A 52 41.70 1.30 -10.32
N SER A 53 42.26 1.07 -11.50
CA SER A 53 43.69 0.72 -11.62
C SER A 53 44.64 1.91 -11.42
N PHE A 54 44.11 3.14 -11.32
CA PHE A 54 44.91 4.37 -11.24
C PHE A 54 45.27 4.80 -9.82
N ILE A 55 44.53 4.30 -8.82
CA ILE A 55 44.74 4.63 -7.40
C ILE A 55 45.17 3.35 -6.69
N THR A 56 46.15 3.45 -5.79
CA THR A 56 46.64 2.34 -4.97
C THR A 56 46.18 2.44 -3.53
N GLU A 57 46.02 3.65 -3.00
CA GLU A 57 45.62 3.87 -1.61
C GLU A 57 44.76 5.12 -1.48
N ILE A 58 43.77 5.06 -0.59
CA ILE A 58 42.94 6.18 -0.18
C ILE A 58 42.98 6.25 1.33
N THR A 59 43.43 7.38 1.86
CA THR A 59 43.59 7.57 3.30
C THR A 59 42.89 8.85 3.72
N ALA A 60 42.19 8.85 4.86
CA ALA A 60 41.61 10.03 5.48
C ALA A 60 42.43 10.39 6.74
N ASN A 61 42.69 11.67 6.97
CA ASN A 61 43.34 12.13 8.19
C ASN A 61 42.32 12.87 9.06
N LEU A 62 41.69 12.11 9.97
CA LEU A 62 40.64 12.60 10.85
C LEU A 62 41.17 13.45 12.01
N ASP A 63 42.47 13.40 12.30
CA ASP A 63 43.10 14.28 13.31
C ASP A 63 43.07 15.75 12.87
N LEU A 64 42.95 16.00 11.56
CA LEU A 64 42.80 17.32 10.94
C LEU A 64 41.35 17.69 10.61
N ARG A 65 40.38 17.00 11.24
CA ARG A 65 38.95 17.33 11.11
C ARG A 65 38.67 18.71 11.69
N GLU A 66 37.93 19.52 10.94
CA GLU A 66 37.55 20.87 11.36
C GLU A 66 36.12 21.22 10.96
N THR A 67 35.48 22.09 11.76
CA THR A 67 34.18 22.67 11.44
C THR A 67 34.30 23.63 10.26
N ILE A 68 33.45 23.49 9.24
CA ILE A 68 33.49 24.39 8.06
C ILE A 68 32.98 25.78 8.45
N SER A 69 31.94 25.83 9.27
CA SER A 69 31.31 27.06 9.75
C SER A 69 30.62 26.87 11.10
N ASP A 70 31.07 27.63 12.11
CA ASP A 70 30.41 27.71 13.42
C ASP A 70 29.17 28.61 13.43
N THR A 71 28.83 29.26 12.31
CA THR A 71 27.70 30.19 12.22
C THR A 71 26.43 29.56 11.67
N THR A 72 26.51 28.32 11.18
CA THR A 72 25.35 27.56 10.69
C THR A 72 24.70 26.76 11.82
N LEU A 73 23.40 26.54 11.68
CA LEU A 73 22.62 25.76 12.64
C LEU A 73 22.94 24.26 12.55
N VAL A 74 23.10 23.79 11.32
CA VAL A 74 23.39 22.39 10.99
C VAL A 74 24.88 22.14 11.21
N TYR A 75 25.18 21.01 11.86
CA TYR A 75 26.54 20.49 12.03
C TYR A 75 27.20 20.28 10.67
N ASN A 76 28.47 20.65 10.55
CA ASN A 76 29.19 20.58 9.29
C ASN A 76 30.67 20.46 9.58
N GLU A 77 31.31 19.49 8.94
CA GLU A 77 32.73 19.23 9.13
C GLU A 77 33.39 18.89 7.82
N ARG A 78 34.71 19.05 7.81
CA ARG A 78 35.56 18.54 6.77
C ARG A 78 36.83 17.94 7.32
N PHE A 79 37.38 16.99 6.59
CA PHE A 79 38.69 16.42 6.86
C PHE A 79 39.42 16.12 5.54
N PRO A 80 40.77 16.17 5.54
CA PRO A 80 41.54 15.93 4.34
C PRO A 80 41.61 14.43 4.01
N VAL A 81 41.50 14.14 2.71
CA VAL A 81 41.66 12.82 2.10
C VAL A 81 42.83 12.88 1.14
N ARG A 82 43.69 11.86 1.17
CA ARG A 82 44.82 11.67 0.26
C ARG A 82 44.60 10.45 -0.63
N LEU A 83 44.80 10.64 -1.92
CA LEU A 83 44.90 9.57 -2.91
C LEU A 83 46.35 9.33 -3.27
N VAL A 84 46.75 8.07 -3.36
CA VAL A 84 48.04 7.64 -3.88
C VAL A 84 47.84 7.04 -5.26
N GLY A 85 48.45 7.63 -6.29
CA GLY A 85 48.37 7.15 -7.65
C GLY A 85 49.29 5.95 -7.91
N ASN A 86 48.81 4.99 -8.71
CA ASN A 86 49.55 3.77 -9.04
C ASN A 86 50.60 4.03 -10.12
N SER A 87 51.88 4.02 -9.76
CA SER A 87 52.99 4.26 -10.71
C SER A 87 53.11 3.24 -11.84
N ASN A 88 52.41 2.10 -11.79
CA ASN A 88 52.38 1.13 -12.89
C ASN A 88 51.41 1.52 -14.01
N THR A 89 50.40 2.34 -13.72
CA THR A 89 49.33 2.72 -14.66
C THR A 89 49.33 4.21 -14.97
N VAL A 90 49.63 5.06 -13.98
CA VAL A 90 49.86 6.49 -14.15
C VAL A 90 51.23 6.70 -14.79
N LYS A 91 51.28 7.49 -15.88
CA LYS A 91 52.46 7.56 -16.76
C LYS A 91 53.33 8.79 -16.49
N ASP A 92 52.68 9.92 -16.22
CA ASP A 92 53.30 11.20 -15.88
C ASP A 92 52.27 12.10 -15.17
N ASP A 93 52.73 13.26 -14.70
CA ASP A 93 51.91 14.24 -13.98
C ASP A 93 50.70 14.74 -14.80
N ASN A 94 50.80 14.76 -16.14
CA ASN A 94 49.69 15.16 -17.02
C ASN A 94 48.66 14.04 -17.10
N HIS A 95 49.08 12.78 -17.22
CA HIS A 95 48.18 11.64 -17.13
C HIS A 95 47.45 11.62 -15.78
N TRP A 96 48.15 11.86 -14.66
CA TRP A 96 47.53 11.94 -13.33
C TRP A 96 46.45 13.02 -13.26
N ASN A 97 46.74 14.21 -13.79
CA ASN A 97 45.77 15.30 -13.91
C ASN A 97 44.53 14.89 -14.71
N ARG A 98 44.70 14.21 -15.86
CA ARG A 98 43.57 13.75 -16.70
C ARG A 98 42.76 12.62 -16.09
N VAL A 99 43.37 11.75 -15.28
CA VAL A 99 42.64 10.72 -14.55
C VAL A 99 41.69 11.34 -13.53
N LEU A 100 42.16 12.32 -12.75
CA LEU A 100 41.34 12.92 -11.70
C LEU A 100 40.31 13.94 -12.23
N LEU A 101 40.71 14.80 -13.17
CA LEU A 101 39.85 15.89 -13.68
C LEU A 101 39.20 15.61 -15.03
N GLY A 102 39.48 14.44 -15.62
CA GLY A 102 39.01 14.06 -16.94
C GLY A 102 39.74 14.75 -18.10
N GLY A 103 39.39 14.34 -19.32
CA GLY A 103 39.92 14.85 -20.57
C GLY A 103 40.77 13.85 -21.33
N THR A 104 41.48 14.31 -22.36
CA THR A 104 42.20 13.42 -23.29
C THR A 104 43.68 13.32 -22.94
N PHE A 105 44.20 12.09 -22.82
CA PHE A 105 45.63 11.79 -22.73
C PHE A 105 45.99 10.72 -23.78
N GLU A 106 47.01 10.97 -24.60
CA GLU A 106 47.44 10.06 -25.69
C GLU A 106 46.30 9.58 -26.63
N SER A 107 45.28 10.42 -26.85
CA SER A 107 44.07 10.12 -27.66
C SER A 107 43.07 9.16 -27.01
N ILE A 108 43.20 8.90 -25.71
CA ILE A 108 42.21 8.21 -24.89
C ILE A 108 41.50 9.27 -24.05
N ASP A 109 40.18 9.22 -24.03
CA ASP A 109 39.36 10.09 -23.17
C ASP A 109 39.13 9.42 -21.81
N TYR A 110 39.37 10.19 -20.76
CA TYR A 110 39.20 9.78 -19.38
C TYR A 110 38.02 10.54 -18.76
N SER A 111 37.13 9.82 -18.10
CA SER A 111 36.12 10.41 -17.22
C SER A 111 36.80 10.89 -15.94
N PRO A 112 36.40 12.04 -15.37
CA PRO A 112 36.94 12.50 -14.10
C PRO A 112 36.60 11.52 -12.99
N ILE A 113 37.56 11.24 -12.10
CA ILE A 113 37.30 10.56 -10.82
C ILE A 113 36.82 11.59 -9.78
N TYR A 114 37.44 12.76 -9.74
CA TYR A 114 37.12 13.83 -8.81
C TYR A 114 36.03 14.75 -9.37
N SER A 115 35.07 15.12 -8.52
CA SER A 115 34.02 16.09 -8.82
C SER A 115 33.68 16.88 -7.56
N ASP A 116 33.48 18.19 -7.70
CA ASP A 116 33.11 19.11 -6.62
C ASP A 116 31.59 19.27 -6.46
N ALA A 117 30.81 18.40 -7.10
CA ALA A 117 29.36 18.38 -6.94
C ALA A 117 28.94 17.98 -5.51
N VAL A 118 27.71 18.33 -5.16
CA VAL A 118 27.09 17.97 -3.88
C VAL A 118 26.24 16.73 -4.07
N TYR A 119 26.43 15.75 -3.20
CA TYR A 119 25.72 14.48 -3.21
C TYR A 119 24.99 14.30 -1.89
N ASN A 120 23.99 13.43 -1.91
CA ASN A 120 23.28 12.98 -0.73
C ASN A 120 23.08 11.46 -0.82
N ASP A 121 22.83 10.87 0.34
CA ASP A 121 22.43 9.49 0.45
C ASP A 121 21.29 9.38 1.44
N TYR A 122 20.09 9.15 0.90
CA TYR A 122 18.89 8.86 1.69
C TYR A 122 18.44 7.42 1.47
N SER A 123 19.35 6.48 1.24
CA SER A 123 19.00 5.09 0.95
C SER A 123 18.54 4.36 2.21
N PHE A 124 17.42 3.63 2.14
CA PHE A 124 16.91 2.87 3.29
C PHE A 124 16.09 1.66 2.84
N ASP A 125 16.10 0.61 3.67
CA ASP A 125 15.25 -0.57 3.50
C ASP A 125 13.93 -0.35 4.22
N TYR A 126 12.77 -0.56 3.61
CA TYR A 126 11.42 -0.38 4.18
C TYR A 126 10.53 -1.59 3.87
N SER A 127 9.68 -2.00 4.82
CA SER A 127 8.80 -3.16 4.63
C SER A 127 7.38 -2.70 4.31
N LEU A 128 6.85 -3.14 3.17
CA LEU A 128 5.45 -2.92 2.79
C LEU A 128 4.59 -4.13 3.23
N PRO A 129 3.33 -3.89 3.63
CA PRO A 129 2.42 -4.96 4.03
C PRO A 129 1.96 -5.80 2.83
N TYR A 130 1.62 -7.06 3.08
CA TYR A 130 0.74 -7.82 2.18
C TYR A 130 -0.71 -7.40 2.42
N SER A 131 -1.52 -7.37 1.37
CA SER A 131 -2.96 -7.22 1.55
C SER A 131 -3.58 -8.48 2.15
N ALA A 132 -4.69 -8.34 2.87
CA ALA A 132 -5.45 -9.48 3.39
C ALA A 132 -5.79 -10.51 2.30
N TYR A 133 -6.09 -10.05 1.07
CA TYR A 133 -6.35 -10.93 -0.07
C TYR A 133 -5.11 -11.77 -0.46
N GLU A 134 -3.93 -11.13 -0.56
CA GLU A 134 -2.67 -11.83 -0.87
C GLU A 134 -2.36 -12.89 0.20
N LYS A 135 -2.58 -12.56 1.48
CA LYS A 135 -2.48 -13.50 2.60
C LYS A 135 -3.44 -14.68 2.45
N GLU A 136 -4.70 -14.44 2.11
CA GLU A 136 -5.69 -15.49 1.89
C GLU A 136 -5.30 -16.42 0.73
N VAL A 137 -4.76 -15.87 -0.37
CA VAL A 137 -4.23 -16.69 -1.48
C VAL A 137 -3.04 -17.55 -1.02
N ILE A 138 -2.10 -16.97 -0.26
CA ILE A 138 -0.95 -17.70 0.28
C ILE A 138 -1.41 -18.84 1.21
N ASN A 139 -2.34 -18.55 2.12
CA ASN A 139 -2.91 -19.52 3.05
C ASN A 139 -3.62 -20.68 2.31
N TYR A 140 -4.35 -20.35 1.24
CA TYR A 140 -5.02 -21.32 0.38
C TYR A 140 -4.00 -22.26 -0.29
N ILE A 141 -2.96 -21.72 -0.94
CA ILE A 141 -1.94 -22.51 -1.64
C ILE A 141 -1.17 -23.41 -0.67
N LEU A 142 -0.81 -22.89 0.51
CA LEU A 142 -0.03 -23.65 1.50
C LEU A 142 -0.87 -24.60 2.35
N GLN A 143 -2.21 -24.50 2.27
CA GLN A 143 -3.16 -25.23 3.14
C GLN A 143 -2.83 -25.07 4.63
N ALA A 144 -2.36 -23.88 5.01
CA ALA A 144 -1.92 -23.56 6.36
C ALA A 144 -2.15 -22.07 6.64
N ASP A 145 -2.42 -21.74 7.90
CA ASP A 145 -2.49 -20.35 8.34
C ASP A 145 -1.07 -19.81 8.51
N THR A 146 -0.68 -18.89 7.64
CA THR A 146 0.65 -18.29 7.65
C THR A 146 0.72 -17.07 8.57
N ASP A 147 1.81 -17.01 9.32
CA ASP A 147 2.13 -15.87 10.19
C ASP A 147 2.71 -14.72 9.36
N ILE A 148 1.85 -14.06 8.58
CA ILE A 148 2.16 -12.80 7.91
C ILE A 148 1.91 -11.68 8.93
N SER A 149 3.00 -11.17 9.52
CA SER A 149 2.94 -10.19 10.60
C SER A 149 2.69 -8.76 10.14
N ASN A 150 3.01 -8.43 8.87
CA ASN A 150 2.80 -7.11 8.28
C ASN A 150 1.69 -7.18 7.23
N GLU A 151 0.47 -6.84 7.65
CA GLU A 151 -0.75 -6.96 6.86
C GLU A 151 -1.43 -5.59 6.73
N VAL A 152 -2.16 -5.40 5.63
CA VAL A 152 -3.07 -4.28 5.42
C VAL A 152 -4.42 -4.76 4.90
N GLN A 153 -5.50 -4.23 5.47
CA GLN A 153 -6.86 -4.50 5.04
C GLN A 153 -7.67 -3.21 4.99
N ILE A 154 -8.44 -3.08 3.90
CA ILE A 154 -9.55 -2.13 3.81
C ILE A 154 -10.78 -2.96 3.47
N SER A 155 -11.74 -3.01 4.38
CA SER A 155 -12.98 -3.77 4.24
C SER A 155 -14.17 -2.94 4.74
N TYR A 156 -15.33 -3.55 4.92
CA TYR A 156 -16.49 -2.89 5.49
C TYR A 156 -17.33 -3.87 6.29
N ASP A 157 -18.13 -3.32 7.20
CA ASP A 157 -19.21 -4.05 7.85
C ASP A 157 -20.54 -3.33 7.62
N TYR A 158 -21.55 -4.12 7.25
CA TYR A 158 -22.95 -3.69 7.17
C TYR A 158 -23.68 -4.31 8.37
N TRP A 159 -24.00 -3.51 9.39
CA TRP A 159 -24.51 -4.01 10.68
C TRP A 159 -26.02 -3.87 10.84
N HIS A 160 -26.59 -2.75 10.39
CA HIS A 160 -28.03 -2.47 10.53
C HIS A 160 -28.61 -1.92 9.23
N TYR A 161 -29.74 -2.49 8.83
CA TYR A 161 -30.53 -1.95 7.75
C TYR A 161 -31.51 -0.88 8.27
N LEU A 162 -31.17 0.39 8.05
CA LEU A 162 -31.99 1.54 8.41
C LEU A 162 -32.41 2.31 7.15
N PRO A 163 -33.53 1.94 6.48
CA PRO A 163 -33.89 2.49 5.17
C PRO A 163 -34.13 4.01 5.19
N GLN A 164 -34.72 4.56 6.25
CA GLN A 164 -34.96 6.00 6.37
C GLN A 164 -33.65 6.77 6.52
N TYR A 165 -32.70 6.24 7.28
CA TYR A 165 -31.36 6.81 7.45
C TYR A 165 -30.58 6.75 6.14
N GLN A 166 -30.56 5.60 5.47
CA GLN A 166 -29.89 5.44 4.18
C GLN A 166 -30.42 6.42 3.12
N SER A 167 -31.75 6.49 2.97
CA SER A 167 -32.39 7.42 2.05
C SER A 167 -32.08 8.88 2.38
N TYR A 168 -31.94 9.22 3.67
CA TYR A 168 -31.56 10.56 4.10
C TYR A 168 -30.11 10.88 3.72
N ILE A 169 -29.16 10.00 4.08
CA ILE A 169 -27.73 10.29 3.89
C ILE A 169 -27.32 10.31 2.42
N GLU A 170 -28.04 9.61 1.53
CA GLU A 170 -27.84 9.70 0.07
C GLU A 170 -27.86 11.15 -0.44
N ASN A 171 -28.60 12.04 0.23
CA ASN A 171 -28.87 13.40 -0.22
C ASN A 171 -28.07 14.48 0.52
N ILE A 172 -27.12 14.11 1.38
CA ILE A 172 -26.25 15.05 2.11
C ILE A 172 -24.78 14.86 1.72
N ASP A 173 -23.95 15.84 2.09
CA ASP A 173 -22.49 15.72 2.03
C ASP A 173 -22.02 14.64 3.01
N GLU A 174 -21.11 13.77 2.59
CA GLU A 174 -20.54 12.69 3.41
C GLU A 174 -20.05 13.19 4.77
N LYS A 175 -19.44 14.38 4.81
CA LYS A 175 -18.91 14.98 6.05
C LYS A 175 -19.99 15.36 7.06
N LEU A 176 -21.26 15.43 6.64
CA LEU A 176 -22.42 15.67 7.50
C LEU A 176 -23.08 14.38 8.01
N ILE A 177 -22.61 13.21 7.56
CA ILE A 177 -23.02 11.93 8.14
C ILE A 177 -22.45 11.84 9.56
N PRO A 178 -23.20 11.34 10.57
CA PRO A 178 -22.69 11.22 11.93
C PRO A 178 -21.34 10.50 12.00
N ASN A 179 -20.38 11.14 12.68
CA ASN A 179 -19.03 10.60 12.85
C ASN A 179 -18.94 9.81 14.17
N MET A 180 -18.55 8.54 14.08
CA MET A 180 -18.53 7.65 15.25
C MET A 180 -17.55 8.08 16.34
N TYR A 181 -16.40 8.66 15.98
CA TYR A 181 -15.41 9.13 16.96
C TYR A 181 -15.90 10.35 17.72
N LEU A 182 -16.64 11.25 17.06
CA LEU A 182 -17.33 12.32 17.77
C LEU A 182 -18.35 11.75 18.76
N LEU A 183 -19.17 10.78 18.34
CA LEU A 183 -20.12 10.14 19.26
C LEU A 183 -19.37 9.56 20.48
N LYS A 184 -18.35 8.73 20.28
CA LYS A 184 -17.55 8.19 21.40
C LYS A 184 -16.98 9.27 22.30
N MET A 185 -16.44 10.35 21.74
CA MET A 185 -15.93 11.48 22.51
C MET A 185 -16.99 12.08 23.44
N PHE A 186 -18.24 12.20 22.97
CA PHE A 186 -19.35 12.70 23.77
C PHE A 186 -19.82 11.71 24.84
N GLN A 187 -19.68 10.40 24.61
CA GLN A 187 -19.91 9.38 25.63
C GLN A 187 -18.92 9.57 26.79
N LEU A 188 -17.64 9.70 26.47
CA LEU A 188 -16.55 9.77 27.45
C LEU A 188 -16.52 11.12 28.21
N ALA A 189 -17.12 12.17 27.64
CA ALA A 189 -17.10 13.50 28.25
C ALA A 189 -18.02 13.58 29.49
N THR A 190 -17.44 13.77 30.67
CA THR A 190 -18.19 13.94 31.93
C THR A 190 -19.01 15.25 32.01
N THR A 191 -18.67 16.27 31.21
CA THR A 191 -19.45 17.51 31.03
C THR A 191 -19.25 18.10 29.62
N PRO A 192 -19.97 17.62 28.59
CA PRO A 192 -19.89 18.22 27.27
C PRO A 192 -20.65 19.55 27.26
N GLY A 193 -19.95 20.63 26.95
CA GLY A 193 -20.55 21.95 26.72
C GLY A 193 -19.89 22.65 25.54
N THR A 194 -20.52 23.72 25.03
CA THR A 194 -20.04 24.50 23.88
C THR A 194 -18.65 25.11 24.06
N ALA A 195 -18.18 25.27 25.30
CA ALA A 195 -16.80 25.72 25.57
C ALA A 195 -15.77 24.60 25.38
N SER A 196 -16.14 23.34 25.65
CA SER A 196 -15.25 22.17 25.58
C SER A 196 -15.23 21.51 24.20
N LEU A 197 -16.25 21.74 23.37
CA LEU A 197 -16.41 21.21 22.01
C LEU A 197 -16.83 22.40 21.16
N GLY A 198 -16.19 22.65 20.02
CA GLY A 198 -16.48 23.86 19.23
C GLY A 198 -17.98 23.98 18.92
N GLU A 199 -18.48 25.20 18.79
CA GLU A 199 -19.92 25.45 18.63
C GLU A 199 -20.53 24.60 17.50
N ASP A 200 -19.88 24.56 16.34
CA ASP A 200 -20.33 23.74 15.21
C ASP A 200 -20.32 22.24 15.53
N ILE A 201 -19.28 21.73 16.21
CA ILE A 201 -19.17 20.30 16.61
C ILE A 201 -20.25 19.95 17.64
N TYR A 202 -20.47 20.84 18.60
CA TYR A 202 -21.50 20.68 19.62
C TYR A 202 -22.89 20.63 18.99
N ASN A 203 -23.21 21.58 18.10
CA ASN A 203 -24.47 21.62 17.40
C ASN A 203 -24.64 20.44 16.42
N PHE A 204 -23.55 19.98 15.81
CA PHE A 204 -23.58 18.85 14.91
C PHE A 204 -23.98 17.55 15.62
N VAL A 205 -23.33 17.23 16.74
CA VAL A 205 -23.63 16.00 17.49
C VAL A 205 -24.96 16.08 18.24
N THR A 206 -25.34 17.24 18.76
CA THR A 206 -26.60 17.43 19.50
C THR A 206 -27.80 17.74 18.61
N LEU A 207 -27.59 17.86 17.29
CA LEU A 207 -28.59 18.29 16.31
C LEU A 207 -29.22 19.64 16.70
N GLU A 208 -28.39 20.67 16.84
CA GLU A 208 -28.78 22.03 17.24
C GLU A 208 -29.44 22.08 18.63
N GLU A 209 -28.83 21.41 19.61
CA GLU A 209 -29.33 21.28 20.99
C GLU A 209 -30.68 20.56 21.13
N THR A 210 -31.23 20.02 20.04
CA THR A 210 -32.47 19.22 20.08
C THR A 210 -32.29 18.01 21.01
N PHE A 211 -31.08 17.45 21.05
CA PHE A 211 -30.62 16.49 22.04
C PHE A 211 -29.75 17.18 23.09
N GLY A 212 -30.41 17.85 24.06
CA GLY A 212 -29.76 18.70 25.07
C GLY A 212 -28.76 18.04 26.03
N ASN A 213 -28.58 16.72 25.99
CA ASN A 213 -27.44 16.04 26.62
C ASN A 213 -27.00 14.81 25.81
N ALA A 214 -26.02 14.98 24.94
CA ALA A 214 -25.44 13.90 24.14
C ALA A 214 -24.82 12.76 25.00
N VAL A 215 -24.50 12.98 26.28
CA VAL A 215 -24.07 11.91 27.20
C VAL A 215 -25.17 10.86 27.38
N SER A 216 -26.44 11.29 27.49
CA SER A 216 -27.57 10.34 27.65
C SER A 216 -27.88 9.53 26.39
N LEU A 217 -27.48 10.01 25.20
CA LEU A 217 -27.62 9.28 23.93
C LEU A 217 -26.72 8.03 23.87
N LEU A 218 -25.68 8.02 24.71
CA LEU A 218 -24.55 7.09 24.64
C LEU A 218 -24.34 6.34 25.98
N ASN A 219 -25.18 6.57 26.97
CA ASN A 219 -25.13 5.83 28.24
C ASN A 219 -25.86 4.47 28.19
N GLU A 220 -26.65 4.19 27.14
CA GLU A 220 -27.29 2.88 26.90
C GLU A 220 -26.35 1.88 26.19
N MET A 221 -25.06 2.22 26.06
CA MET A 221 -24.06 1.50 25.25
C MET A 221 -23.58 0.16 25.83
N GLU A 222 -23.76 -0.09 27.13
CA GLU A 222 -23.16 -1.26 27.82
C GLU A 222 -24.08 -2.50 27.90
N GLU A 223 -25.39 -2.38 27.66
CA GLU A 223 -26.36 -3.45 28.00
C GLU A 223 -26.78 -4.39 26.84
N TYR A 224 -26.29 -4.17 25.62
CA TYR A 224 -26.88 -4.80 24.42
C TYR A 224 -26.03 -5.86 23.70
N PHE A 225 -24.83 -6.17 24.17
CA PHE A 225 -23.98 -7.19 23.55
C PHE A 225 -23.87 -8.44 24.42
N THR A 226 -24.15 -9.59 23.82
CA THR A 226 -23.86 -10.90 24.43
C THR A 226 -22.80 -11.60 23.60
N VAL A 227 -21.73 -12.06 24.26
CA VAL A 227 -20.73 -12.93 23.61
C VAL A 227 -21.21 -14.37 23.76
N GLU A 228 -21.49 -15.03 22.63
CA GLU A 228 -21.81 -16.45 22.57
C GLU A 228 -20.87 -17.11 21.53
N ASP A 229 -20.24 -18.22 21.88
CA ASP A 229 -19.29 -18.95 20.99
C ASP A 229 -18.17 -18.10 20.35
N GLY A 230 -17.73 -17.02 21.02
CA GLY A 230 -16.67 -16.15 20.52
C GLY A 230 -17.13 -15.06 19.54
N TYR A 231 -18.44 -14.96 19.28
CA TYR A 231 -19.04 -13.92 18.43
C TYR A 231 -19.85 -12.93 19.27
N LEU A 232 -19.75 -11.65 18.92
CA LEU A 232 -20.55 -10.57 19.50
C LEU A 232 -21.93 -10.56 18.84
N TYR A 233 -22.98 -10.83 19.63
CA TYR A 233 -24.36 -10.69 19.20
C TYR A 233 -24.93 -9.38 19.73
N ALA A 234 -25.42 -8.52 18.84
CA ALA A 234 -26.24 -7.38 19.21
C ALA A 234 -27.67 -7.85 19.52
N ASN A 235 -28.17 -7.56 20.71
CA ASN A 235 -29.58 -7.68 21.06
C ASN A 235 -30.43 -6.75 20.18
N ASP A 236 -31.75 -6.98 20.11
CA ASP A 236 -32.69 -6.11 19.39
C ASP A 236 -32.58 -4.65 19.90
N MET A 237 -31.94 -3.79 19.11
CA MET A 237 -31.63 -2.40 19.44
C MET A 237 -32.77 -1.44 19.10
N THR A 238 -33.92 -1.93 18.62
CA THR A 238 -35.03 -1.11 18.11
C THR A 238 -35.54 -0.07 19.12
N ASP A 239 -35.37 -0.34 20.42
CA ASP A 239 -35.76 0.56 21.51
C ASP A 239 -34.62 1.45 22.06
N SER A 240 -33.39 1.32 21.54
CA SER A 240 -32.25 2.11 22.03
C SER A 240 -32.28 3.56 21.52
N SER A 241 -31.78 4.48 22.34
CA SER A 241 -31.62 5.89 22.00
C SER A 241 -30.74 6.11 20.76
N ILE A 242 -29.71 5.28 20.56
CA ILE A 242 -28.85 5.35 19.37
C ILE A 242 -29.58 4.90 18.10
N TYR A 243 -30.43 3.87 18.17
CA TYR A 243 -31.26 3.46 17.04
C TYR A 243 -32.22 4.59 16.66
N GLN A 244 -32.88 5.23 17.64
CA GLN A 244 -33.76 6.39 17.40
C GLN A 244 -32.99 7.62 16.88
N TYR A 245 -31.73 7.77 17.25
CA TYR A 245 -30.87 8.83 16.75
C TYR A 245 -30.70 8.70 15.23
N TYR A 246 -30.26 7.54 14.75
CA TYR A 246 -30.02 7.28 13.33
C TYR A 246 -31.32 7.17 12.52
N SER A 247 -32.30 6.38 12.99
CA SER A 247 -33.52 6.07 12.23
C SER A 247 -34.52 7.22 12.13
N SER A 248 -34.45 8.20 13.04
CA SER A 248 -35.43 9.29 13.13
C SER A 248 -34.78 10.65 13.32
N SER A 249 -33.98 10.82 14.38
CA SER A 249 -33.59 12.16 14.84
C SER A 249 -32.71 12.91 13.84
N VAL A 250 -31.67 12.25 13.33
CA VAL A 250 -30.79 12.76 12.26
C VAL A 250 -31.59 13.06 10.98
N VAL A 251 -32.61 12.25 10.68
CA VAL A 251 -33.44 12.38 9.47
C VAL A 251 -34.37 13.60 9.53
N ILE A 252 -34.96 13.89 10.70
CA ILE A 252 -35.98 14.93 10.85
C ILE A 252 -35.45 16.27 11.35
N THR A 253 -34.20 16.33 11.84
CA THR A 253 -33.64 17.51 12.50
C THR A 253 -32.59 18.17 11.59
N PRO A 254 -32.94 19.21 10.82
CA PRO A 254 -32.00 19.87 9.94
C PRO A 254 -30.98 20.69 10.73
N LEU A 255 -29.71 20.60 10.34
CA LEU A 255 -28.65 21.48 10.83
C LEU A 255 -28.79 22.89 10.26
N SER A 256 -28.32 23.89 10.99
CA SER A 256 -28.21 25.25 10.47
C SER A 256 -27.12 25.34 9.40
N ALA A 257 -27.27 26.28 8.46
CA ALA A 257 -26.29 26.46 7.38
C ALA A 257 -24.88 26.80 7.91
N SER A 258 -24.78 27.50 9.05
CA SER A 258 -23.51 27.78 9.71
C SER A 258 -22.86 26.51 10.24
N THR A 259 -23.61 25.69 10.99
CA THR A 259 -23.12 24.41 11.52
C THR A 259 -22.68 23.50 10.38
N SER A 260 -23.52 23.32 9.35
CA SER A 260 -23.17 22.47 8.20
C SER A 260 -21.91 22.95 7.48
N GLN A 261 -21.76 24.26 7.24
CA GLN A 261 -20.56 24.78 6.59
C GLN A 261 -19.32 24.63 7.47
N GLY A 262 -19.45 24.86 8.78
CA GLY A 262 -18.37 24.66 9.75
C GLY A 262 -17.86 23.23 9.74
N ILE A 263 -18.77 22.25 9.82
CA ILE A 263 -18.44 20.82 9.76
C ILE A 263 -17.83 20.44 8.42
N VAL A 264 -18.47 20.78 7.29
CA VAL A 264 -17.95 20.44 5.95
C VAL A 264 -16.54 20.98 5.73
N THR A 265 -16.23 22.16 6.27
CA THR A 265 -14.88 22.76 6.19
C THR A 265 -13.91 22.02 7.10
N GLN A 266 -14.25 21.88 8.39
CA GLN A 266 -13.40 21.24 9.39
C GLN A 266 -13.10 19.78 9.07
N PHE A 267 -14.04 19.06 8.47
CA PHE A 267 -13.92 17.63 8.18
C PHE A 267 -13.32 17.34 6.80
N GLU A 268 -12.83 18.34 6.08
CA GLU A 268 -11.90 18.07 4.97
C GLU A 268 -10.66 17.32 5.46
N ASN A 269 -10.22 17.60 6.69
CA ASN A 269 -9.08 16.92 7.31
C ASN A 269 -9.36 16.64 8.79
N ILE A 270 -9.39 15.36 9.14
CA ILE A 270 -9.50 14.89 10.51
C ILE A 270 -8.10 14.48 11.00
N ILE A 271 -7.69 14.98 12.16
CA ILE A 271 -6.35 14.74 12.72
C ILE A 271 -6.46 13.98 14.05
N PHE A 272 -5.79 12.83 14.11
CA PHE A 272 -5.55 11.99 15.27
C PHE A 272 -4.11 12.24 15.73
N ASP A 273 -3.91 13.15 16.69
CA ASP A 273 -2.60 13.42 17.30
C ASP A 273 -2.39 12.56 18.57
N ASN A 274 -1.22 12.67 19.22
CA ASN A 274 -0.88 11.95 20.45
C ASN A 274 -1.80 12.26 21.66
N ASN A 275 -2.55 13.36 21.62
CA ASN A 275 -3.46 13.76 22.70
C ASN A 275 -4.88 13.22 22.52
N ILE A 276 -5.11 12.34 21.56
CA ILE A 276 -6.43 11.72 21.38
C ILE A 276 -6.85 10.85 22.58
N LEU A 277 -5.90 10.31 23.35
CA LEU A 277 -6.11 9.31 24.40
C LEU A 277 -6.17 9.85 25.85
N THR A 278 -6.37 11.14 26.09
CA THR A 278 -6.17 11.69 27.45
C THR A 278 -7.41 11.56 28.36
N ASP A 279 -7.54 10.45 29.11
CA ASP A 279 -7.68 10.45 30.59
C ASP A 279 -7.54 9.05 31.23
N VAL A 280 -7.03 9.06 32.46
CA VAL A 280 -6.35 7.98 33.18
C VAL A 280 -7.33 7.01 33.84
N THR A 281 -7.94 6.14 33.05
CA THR A 281 -8.32 4.75 33.39
C THR A 281 -8.47 4.01 32.08
N ALA A 282 -7.89 2.81 31.93
CA ALA A 282 -7.90 2.04 30.68
C ALA A 282 -9.31 1.66 30.15
N GLU A 283 -10.37 2.08 30.84
CA GLU A 283 -11.78 1.83 30.52
C GLU A 283 -12.41 2.93 29.61
N ASP A 284 -11.74 4.09 29.40
CA ASP A 284 -12.34 5.27 28.74
C ASP A 284 -11.52 5.83 27.54
N THR A 285 -10.99 4.96 26.67
CA THR A 285 -10.11 5.35 25.53
C THR A 285 -10.67 4.96 24.16
N TYR A 286 -10.18 5.61 23.09
CA TYR A 286 -10.53 5.23 21.70
C TYR A 286 -9.99 3.85 21.30
N SER A 287 -9.06 3.26 22.05
CA SER A 287 -8.61 1.88 21.83
C SER A 287 -9.70 0.83 22.10
N GLN A 288 -10.79 1.18 22.80
CA GLN A 288 -11.98 0.33 22.97
C GLN A 288 -13.07 0.61 21.92
N MET A 289 -12.76 1.29 20.80
CA MET A 289 -13.77 1.63 19.80
C MET A 289 -14.46 0.40 19.22
N ASN A 290 -13.75 -0.73 19.16
CA ASN A 290 -14.24 -2.04 18.73
C ASN A 290 -15.49 -2.51 19.51
N GLU A 291 -15.64 -2.10 20.77
CA GLU A 291 -16.82 -2.45 21.59
C GLU A 291 -18.07 -1.63 21.21
N SER A 292 -17.87 -0.51 20.50
CA SER A 292 -18.93 0.44 20.15
C SER A 292 -19.33 0.39 18.66
N ILE A 293 -18.64 -0.40 17.83
CA ILE A 293 -18.85 -0.42 16.36
C ILE A 293 -20.22 -0.97 15.95
N GLY A 294 -20.78 -1.91 16.72
CA GLY A 294 -22.09 -2.49 16.45
C GLY A 294 -23.26 -1.51 16.57
N MET A 295 -22.99 -0.25 16.93
CA MET A 295 -23.99 0.82 17.01
C MET A 295 -24.11 1.65 15.73
N ILE A 296 -23.12 1.55 14.85
CA ILE A 296 -23.10 2.28 13.59
C ILE A 296 -23.77 1.40 12.54
N PRO A 297 -24.70 1.94 11.73
CA PRO A 297 -25.42 1.11 10.75
C PRO A 297 -24.48 0.38 9.78
N PHE A 298 -23.45 1.06 9.31
CA PHE A 298 -22.40 0.50 8.48
C PHE A 298 -21.22 1.47 8.38
N TYR A 299 -20.03 0.95 8.09
CA TYR A 299 -18.78 1.71 8.02
C TYR A 299 -17.73 0.98 7.19
N MET A 300 -16.72 1.72 6.72
CA MET A 300 -15.48 1.12 6.21
C MET A 300 -14.55 0.83 7.38
N LYS A 301 -13.79 -0.26 7.28
CA LYS A 301 -12.86 -0.76 8.28
C LYS A 301 -11.45 -0.79 7.72
N PHE A 302 -10.48 -0.35 8.51
CA PHE A 302 -9.07 -0.25 8.14
C PHE A 302 -8.23 -0.92 9.22
N ASN A 303 -7.36 -1.83 8.79
CA ASN A 303 -6.36 -2.46 9.62
C ASN A 303 -5.01 -2.36 8.89
N TRP A 304 -3.95 -1.92 9.57
CA TRP A 304 -2.60 -2.01 9.05
C TRP A 304 -1.59 -2.06 10.18
N THR A 305 -0.46 -2.71 9.92
CA THR A 305 0.67 -2.71 10.85
C THR A 305 1.41 -1.37 10.75
N ALA A 306 1.44 -0.60 11.82
CA ALA A 306 2.25 0.61 11.90
C ALA A 306 3.73 0.26 12.16
N ASP A 307 4.65 0.90 11.44
CA ASP A 307 6.09 0.81 11.67
C ASP A 307 6.52 1.63 12.90
N HIS A 308 6.91 0.94 13.96
CA HIS A 308 7.50 1.48 15.18
C HIS A 308 8.95 1.03 15.40
N THR A 309 9.66 0.61 14.33
CA THR A 309 11.05 0.13 14.39
C THR A 309 11.97 1.12 15.09
N ASN A 310 11.76 2.41 14.84
CA ASN A 310 12.42 3.52 15.53
C ASN A 310 11.34 4.52 16.00
N SER A 311 11.64 5.29 17.04
CA SER A 311 10.69 6.24 17.65
C SER A 311 11.35 7.53 18.17
N THR A 312 12.60 7.82 17.79
CA THR A 312 13.37 8.93 18.39
C THR A 312 12.74 10.28 18.09
N PHE A 313 12.38 10.54 16.83
CA PHE A 313 11.80 11.81 16.41
C PHE A 313 10.33 11.94 16.82
N VAL A 314 9.58 10.84 16.86
CA VAL A 314 8.24 10.78 17.47
C VAL A 314 8.34 11.20 18.93
N THR A 315 9.23 10.59 19.72
CA THR A 315 9.44 10.97 21.14
C THR A 315 9.85 12.43 21.27
N TYR A 316 10.76 12.94 20.44
CA TYR A 316 11.12 14.36 20.48
C TYR A 316 9.94 15.29 20.20
N MET A 317 9.03 14.93 19.30
CA MET A 317 7.83 15.72 19.02
C MET A 317 6.83 15.70 20.17
N GLU A 318 6.68 14.56 20.84
CA GLU A 318 5.82 14.41 22.01
C GLU A 318 6.35 15.19 23.20
N GLU A 319 7.65 15.05 23.51
CA GLU A 319 8.30 15.74 24.63
C GLU A 319 8.32 17.26 24.44
N SER A 320 8.40 17.73 23.19
CA SER A 320 8.37 19.16 22.85
C SER A 320 6.95 19.71 22.64
N ASP A 321 5.90 18.92 22.84
CA ASP A 321 4.50 19.33 22.60
C ASP A 321 4.24 19.86 21.17
N LEU A 322 5.03 19.43 20.18
CA LEU A 322 4.97 19.95 18.81
C LEU A 322 3.93 19.23 17.94
N THR A 323 3.49 18.04 18.34
CA THR A 323 2.69 17.10 17.53
C THR A 323 1.53 17.76 16.80
N ALA A 324 0.66 18.53 17.48
CA ALA A 324 -0.51 19.16 16.85
C ALA A 324 -0.11 20.14 15.72
N LYS A 325 0.91 20.97 15.97
CA LYS A 325 1.39 21.96 15.00
C LYS A 325 2.14 21.30 13.84
N PHE A 326 2.92 20.25 14.12
CA PHE A 326 3.57 19.43 13.10
C PHE A 326 2.53 18.77 12.19
N MET A 327 1.54 18.07 12.75
CA MET A 327 0.49 17.38 11.98
C MET A 327 -0.32 18.33 11.10
N LYS A 328 -0.67 19.52 11.61
CA LYS A 328 -1.33 20.55 10.79
C LYS A 328 -0.44 21.03 9.64
N THR A 329 0.83 21.28 9.90
CA THR A 329 1.77 21.72 8.87
C THR A 329 2.03 20.63 7.83
N LEU A 330 2.14 19.36 8.27
CA LEU A 330 2.27 18.20 7.39
C LEU A 330 1.08 18.14 6.43
N LYS A 331 -0.13 18.27 6.98
CA LYS A 331 -1.37 18.35 6.21
C LYS A 331 -1.35 19.49 5.19
N GLU A 332 -1.00 20.70 5.61
CA GLU A 332 -0.96 21.87 4.72
C GLU A 332 0.06 21.72 3.58
N VAL A 333 1.25 21.18 3.89
CA VAL A 333 2.32 20.93 2.92
C VAL A 333 1.87 19.89 1.89
N PHE A 334 1.42 18.72 2.33
CA PHE A 334 1.15 17.59 1.43
C PHE A 334 -0.23 17.65 0.76
N ASN A 335 -1.12 18.53 1.21
CA ASN A 335 -2.31 18.95 0.46
C ASN A 335 -2.06 20.20 -0.42
N GLU A 336 -0.84 20.75 -0.41
CA GLU A 336 -0.46 21.91 -1.23
C GLU A 336 -1.32 23.16 -0.96
N GLU A 337 -1.65 23.38 0.31
CA GLU A 337 -2.48 24.50 0.78
C GLU A 337 -1.65 25.75 1.15
N ILE A 338 -0.32 25.67 1.09
CA ILE A 338 0.60 26.75 1.43
C ILE A 338 1.62 27.01 0.31
N ASP A 339 1.80 28.29 -0.05
CA ASP A 339 2.63 28.69 -1.19
C ASP A 339 4.15 28.68 -0.88
N ASP A 340 4.53 28.97 0.37
CA ASP A 340 5.93 29.18 0.77
C ASP A 340 6.67 27.87 1.09
N LEU A 341 5.95 26.74 1.18
CA LEU A 341 6.52 25.44 1.51
C LEU A 341 5.75 24.32 0.79
N SER A 342 6.32 23.82 -0.31
CA SER A 342 5.76 22.72 -1.10
C SER A 342 6.67 21.48 -1.08
N PRO A 343 6.11 20.26 -1.20
CA PRO A 343 6.91 19.06 -1.41
C PRO A 343 7.79 19.16 -2.66
N SER A 344 8.97 18.57 -2.58
CA SER A 344 9.85 18.27 -3.71
C SER A 344 9.66 16.82 -4.17
N THR A 345 10.33 16.44 -5.24
CA THR A 345 10.37 15.04 -5.71
C THR A 345 11.75 14.45 -5.45
N LEU A 346 11.78 13.27 -4.82
CA LEU A 346 12.98 12.46 -4.62
C LEU A 346 12.78 11.11 -5.31
N THR A 347 13.73 10.69 -6.13
CA THR A 347 13.64 9.43 -6.90
C THR A 347 14.61 8.41 -6.33
N TYR A 348 14.13 7.19 -6.14
CA TYR A 348 14.93 6.05 -5.71
C TYR A 348 14.90 4.96 -6.78
N ALA A 349 15.99 4.20 -6.89
CA ALA A 349 15.92 2.84 -7.42
C ALA A 349 15.36 1.95 -6.32
N VAL A 350 14.17 1.39 -6.52
CA VAL A 350 13.46 0.57 -5.54
C VAL A 350 13.51 -0.88 -6.00
N GLU A 351 14.18 -1.72 -5.22
CA GLU A 351 14.11 -3.18 -5.35
C GLU A 351 13.08 -3.69 -4.34
N THR A 352 12.04 -4.37 -4.81
CA THR A 352 11.03 -5.02 -3.97
C THR A 352 11.13 -6.52 -4.12
N THR A 353 11.32 -7.21 -2.99
CA THR A 353 11.31 -8.67 -2.88
C THR A 353 10.03 -9.12 -2.20
N SER A 354 9.25 -9.95 -2.88
CA SER A 354 7.96 -10.45 -2.40
C SER A 354 7.76 -11.93 -2.76
N ASN A 355 6.84 -12.57 -2.03
CA ASN A 355 6.21 -13.79 -2.50
C ASN A 355 5.24 -13.38 -3.61
N ASP A 356 5.43 -13.92 -4.81
CA ASP A 356 4.50 -13.79 -5.93
C ASP A 356 3.64 -15.06 -5.94
N GLU A 357 2.37 -14.91 -5.58
CA GLU A 357 1.38 -15.97 -5.56
C GLU A 357 0.56 -16.01 -6.87
N SER A 358 0.24 -17.23 -7.30
CA SER A 358 -0.65 -17.47 -8.44
C SER A 358 -1.69 -18.51 -8.06
N LEU A 359 -2.92 -18.06 -7.95
CA LEU A 359 -4.07 -18.94 -7.66
C LEU A 359 -4.32 -19.91 -8.81
N GLU A 360 -4.08 -19.52 -10.07
CA GLU A 360 -4.31 -20.39 -11.25
C GLU A 360 -3.36 -21.59 -11.31
N THR A 361 -2.11 -21.41 -10.85
CA THR A 361 -1.09 -22.46 -10.86
C THR A 361 -0.87 -23.09 -9.49
N GLU A 362 -1.52 -22.56 -8.44
CA GLU A 362 -1.33 -22.93 -7.04
C GLU A 362 0.15 -22.92 -6.64
N THR A 363 0.88 -21.88 -7.05
CA THR A 363 2.30 -21.74 -6.76
C THR A 363 2.62 -20.42 -6.07
N ILE A 364 3.60 -20.47 -5.17
CA ILE A 364 4.24 -19.28 -4.61
C ILE A 364 5.71 -19.32 -5.02
N THR A 365 6.17 -18.23 -5.63
CA THR A 365 7.58 -18.05 -6.01
C THR A 365 8.10 -16.75 -5.43
N GLU A 366 9.40 -16.68 -5.18
CA GLU A 366 10.02 -15.40 -4.84
C GLU A 366 10.18 -14.55 -6.10
N GLY A 367 9.60 -13.35 -6.07
CA GLY A 367 9.71 -12.34 -7.13
C GLY A 367 10.59 -11.19 -6.68
N VAL A 368 11.37 -10.63 -7.62
CA VAL A 368 12.10 -9.38 -7.40
C VAL A 368 11.81 -8.41 -8.54
N VAL A 369 11.34 -7.22 -8.17
CA VAL A 369 11.06 -6.12 -9.10
C VAL A 369 11.95 -4.94 -8.75
N THR A 370 12.70 -4.43 -9.73
CA THR A 370 13.50 -3.21 -9.57
C THR A 370 13.01 -2.12 -10.52
N GLU A 371 12.66 -0.94 -9.99
CA GLU A 371 12.22 0.20 -10.78
C GLU A 371 12.60 1.55 -10.15
N ASN A 372 12.63 2.60 -10.97
CA ASN A 372 12.82 3.97 -10.46
C ASN A 372 11.48 4.57 -10.05
N VAL A 373 11.33 4.85 -8.76
CA VAL A 373 10.09 5.41 -8.20
C VAL A 373 10.34 6.81 -7.64
N ALA A 374 9.50 7.75 -8.04
CA ALA A 374 9.52 9.13 -7.58
C ALA A 374 8.52 9.31 -6.42
N TYR A 375 9.02 9.81 -5.28
CA TYR A 375 8.23 10.10 -4.09
C TYR A 375 8.18 11.60 -3.83
N ARG A 376 7.10 12.04 -3.19
CA ARG A 376 7.02 13.40 -2.65
C ARG A 376 7.85 13.46 -1.37
N SER A 377 8.67 14.50 -1.23
CA SER A 377 9.58 14.66 -0.10
C SER A 377 9.63 16.09 0.43
N MET A 378 10.09 16.26 1.65
CA MET A 378 10.27 17.55 2.31
C MET A 378 11.55 17.57 3.14
N ASP A 379 12.35 18.63 3.01
CA ASP A 379 13.45 18.89 3.94
C ASP A 379 12.89 19.22 5.33
N PHE A 380 13.24 18.38 6.31
CA PHE A 380 12.63 18.44 7.63
C PHE A 380 13.03 19.71 8.40
N PHE A 381 14.29 20.17 8.26
CA PHE A 381 14.72 21.44 8.86
C PHE A 381 13.99 22.63 8.23
N LYS A 382 13.81 22.62 6.91
CA LYS A 382 13.03 23.65 6.20
C LYS A 382 11.60 23.70 6.73
N MET A 383 10.99 22.55 6.98
CA MET A 383 9.66 22.45 7.58
C MET A 383 9.64 23.02 9.02
N LEU A 384 10.57 22.64 9.89
CA LEU A 384 10.65 23.18 11.26
C LEU A 384 10.86 24.71 11.28
N ILE A 385 11.74 25.23 10.42
CA ILE A 385 11.98 26.67 10.27
C ILE A 385 10.71 27.38 9.78
N TYR A 386 9.95 26.76 8.87
CA TYR A 386 8.67 27.29 8.44
C TYR A 386 7.69 27.36 9.61
N ILE A 387 7.56 26.31 10.41
CA ILE A 387 6.68 26.28 11.58
C ILE A 387 7.06 27.39 12.57
N TYR A 388 8.36 27.56 12.84
CA TYR A 388 8.87 28.61 13.72
C TYR A 388 8.50 30.02 13.25
N ASN A 389 8.67 30.30 11.96
CA ASN A 389 8.37 31.62 11.38
C ASN A 389 6.86 31.87 11.22
N ASN A 390 6.05 30.81 11.06
CA ASN A 390 4.62 30.87 10.79
C ASN A 390 3.78 30.34 11.96
N PHE A 391 3.78 31.12 13.04
CA PHE A 391 3.05 30.77 14.26
C PHE A 391 1.53 30.94 14.15
N ASN A 392 1.03 31.75 13.21
CA ASN A 392 -0.41 31.92 12.98
C ASN A 392 -0.96 30.82 12.07
N SER A 393 -2.18 30.37 12.34
CA SER A 393 -2.96 29.50 11.46
C SER A 393 -3.42 30.25 10.22
N THR A 394 -3.16 29.67 9.03
CA THR A 394 -3.62 30.20 7.73
C THR A 394 -4.84 29.46 7.19
N THR A 395 -5.00 28.19 7.57
CA THR A 395 -6.14 27.34 7.22
C THR A 395 -7.00 27.00 8.44
N ASP A 396 -8.29 26.74 8.22
CA ASP A 396 -9.27 26.31 9.23
C ASP A 396 -10.00 25.00 8.86
N ASN A 397 -9.63 24.37 7.75
CA ASN A 397 -10.23 23.15 7.21
C ASN A 397 -9.66 21.86 7.81
N CYS A 398 -9.48 21.85 9.14
CA CYS A 398 -9.13 20.64 9.88
C CYS A 398 -9.77 20.60 11.28
N TYR A 399 -9.98 19.39 11.79
CA TYR A 399 -10.43 19.14 13.16
C TYR A 399 -9.57 18.10 13.87
N PHE A 400 -9.12 18.40 15.08
CA PHE A 400 -8.37 17.48 15.94
C PHE A 400 -9.34 16.63 16.77
N LEU A 401 -9.25 15.30 16.65
CA LEU A 401 -10.11 14.37 17.38
C LEU A 401 -9.66 14.19 18.82
N GLY A 402 -10.61 14.10 19.74
CA GLY A 402 -10.36 14.03 21.17
C GLY A 402 -10.49 15.39 21.89
N PRO A 403 -10.13 15.44 23.18
CA PRO A 403 -10.40 16.59 24.03
C PRO A 403 -9.64 17.84 23.59
N ARG A 404 -10.20 19.01 23.89
CA ARG A 404 -9.52 20.27 23.65
C ARG A 404 -8.33 20.41 24.59
N ASN A 405 -7.16 20.73 24.03
CA ASN A 405 -5.97 21.06 24.79
C ASN A 405 -5.34 22.37 24.27
N ILE A 406 -4.42 22.94 25.06
CA ILE A 406 -3.82 24.23 24.75
C ILE A 406 -2.98 24.22 23.47
N ASN A 407 -2.32 23.11 23.15
CA ASN A 407 -1.49 22.95 21.96
C ASN A 407 -2.33 22.96 20.67
N ARG A 408 -3.48 22.29 20.68
CA ARG A 408 -4.47 22.32 19.58
C ARG A 408 -5.05 23.72 19.38
N PHE A 409 -5.38 24.43 20.47
CA PHE A 409 -5.82 25.83 20.37
C PHE A 409 -4.74 26.75 19.82
N ALA A 410 -3.50 26.61 20.30
CA ALA A 410 -2.35 27.37 19.83
C ALA A 410 -2.05 27.12 18.34
N THR A 411 -2.32 25.90 17.87
CA THR A 411 -2.15 25.50 16.47
C THR A 411 -3.17 26.17 15.54
N MET A 412 -4.40 26.39 16.01
CA MET A 412 -5.49 27.04 15.26
C MET A 412 -5.57 28.56 15.46
N ASP A 413 -4.62 29.16 16.22
CA ASP A 413 -4.62 30.58 16.54
C ASP A 413 -4.31 31.45 15.32
N THR A 414 -5.21 32.37 14.98
CA THR A 414 -5.07 33.29 13.84
C THR A 414 -4.50 34.66 14.21
N ILE A 415 -4.42 34.99 15.51
CA ILE A 415 -4.01 36.33 16.00
C ILE A 415 -2.64 36.32 16.68
N GLY A 416 -2.07 35.16 16.93
CA GLY A 416 -0.72 35.00 17.50
C GLY A 416 -0.66 35.21 19.02
N ALA A 417 -1.77 35.01 19.72
CA ALA A 417 -1.84 34.99 21.18
C ALA A 417 -0.93 33.90 21.79
N TYR A 418 -0.74 32.78 21.08
CA TYR A 418 0.08 31.63 21.54
C TYR A 418 1.47 31.58 20.89
N ARG A 419 1.92 32.68 20.27
CA ARG A 419 3.22 32.72 19.58
C ARG A 419 4.39 32.22 20.43
N PHE A 420 4.45 32.65 21.70
CA PHE A 420 5.55 32.29 22.60
C PHE A 420 5.65 30.77 22.77
N MET A 421 4.54 30.12 23.11
CA MET A 421 4.43 28.67 23.26
C MET A 421 4.77 27.93 21.96
N ASN A 422 4.16 28.32 20.84
CA ASN A 422 4.47 27.71 19.54
C ASN A 422 5.96 27.85 19.18
N SER A 423 6.60 28.96 19.55
CA SER A 423 8.03 29.18 19.28
C SER A 423 8.92 28.33 20.20
N GLU A 424 8.52 28.15 21.47
CA GLU A 424 9.23 27.33 22.46
C GLU A 424 9.25 25.86 22.03
N ASN A 425 8.08 25.29 21.74
CA ASN A 425 7.91 23.90 21.29
C ASN A 425 8.75 23.60 20.03
N VAL A 426 8.74 24.50 19.04
CA VAL A 426 9.52 24.31 17.80
C VAL A 426 11.01 24.46 18.04
N ILE A 427 11.45 25.40 18.89
CA ILE A 427 12.88 25.56 19.22
C ILE A 427 13.41 24.31 19.91
N GLU A 428 12.63 23.71 20.80
CA GLU A 428 13.00 22.46 21.46
C GLU A 428 13.18 21.32 20.44
N MET A 429 12.22 21.15 19.52
CA MET A 429 12.36 20.17 18.44
C MET A 429 13.58 20.43 17.55
N ILE A 430 13.84 21.69 17.19
CA ILE A 430 15.03 22.08 16.42
C ILE A 430 16.31 21.72 17.17
N ASN A 431 16.38 22.01 18.48
CA ASN A 431 17.55 21.67 19.30
C ASN A 431 17.76 20.16 19.37
N ASN A 432 16.71 19.37 19.64
CA ASN A 432 16.80 17.91 19.68
C ASN A 432 17.28 17.34 18.33
N THR A 433 16.78 17.89 17.22
CA THR A 433 17.20 17.50 15.86
C THR A 433 18.68 17.83 15.61
N ILE A 434 19.16 18.99 16.06
CA ILE A 434 20.57 19.38 15.95
C ILE A 434 21.47 18.51 16.83
N GLU A 435 21.06 18.24 18.06
CA GLU A 435 21.80 17.38 18.99
C GLU A 435 21.92 15.96 18.45
N TYR A 436 20.85 15.43 17.83
CA TYR A 436 20.89 14.15 17.14
C TYR A 436 21.97 14.13 16.05
N GLY A 437 21.99 15.13 15.16
CA GLY A 437 22.97 15.19 14.06
C GLY A 437 24.41 15.51 14.48
N LYS A 438 24.63 16.07 15.68
CA LYS A 438 25.96 16.33 16.25
C LYS A 438 26.53 15.12 17.00
N ASN A 439 25.68 14.21 17.44
CA ASN A 439 26.11 13.06 18.20
C ASN A 439 26.71 12.02 17.25
N SER A 440 28.03 11.83 17.31
CA SER A 440 28.75 10.89 16.44
C SER A 440 28.25 9.44 16.55
N SER A 441 27.63 9.06 17.68
CA SER A 441 26.99 7.75 17.83
C SER A 441 25.72 7.58 16.99
N ASN A 442 25.05 8.68 16.66
CA ASN A 442 23.84 8.69 15.83
C ASN A 442 24.17 8.99 14.37
N PHE A 443 25.07 9.96 14.15
CA PHE A 443 25.52 10.40 12.84
C PHE A 443 26.98 10.86 12.93
N GLY A 444 27.90 10.00 12.48
CA GLY A 444 29.33 10.28 12.41
C GLY A 444 29.91 9.71 11.12
N ILE A 445 30.94 10.37 10.59
CA ILE A 445 31.78 9.85 9.51
C ILE A 445 33.21 9.80 10.04
N ASP A 446 33.52 8.69 10.71
CA ASP A 446 34.81 8.37 11.33
C ASP A 446 35.69 7.53 10.41
N SER A 447 35.29 7.34 9.14
CA SER A 447 36.14 6.84 8.05
C SER A 447 35.51 7.15 6.70
N ILE A 448 36.29 7.02 5.63
CA ILE A 448 35.74 7.09 4.27
C ILE A 448 34.82 5.88 4.00
N ASP A 449 35.10 4.73 4.62
CA ASP A 449 34.30 3.51 4.53
C ASP A 449 32.87 3.72 5.06
N GLU A 450 32.68 4.47 6.14
CA GLU A 450 31.34 4.77 6.68
C GLU A 450 30.47 5.60 5.72
N LEU A 451 31.07 6.52 4.98
CA LEU A 451 30.36 7.29 3.95
C LEU A 451 29.99 6.42 2.73
N TYR A 452 30.86 5.48 2.37
CA TYR A 452 30.63 4.57 1.24
C TYR A 452 29.91 3.27 1.63
N SER A 453 29.60 3.08 2.92
CA SER A 453 28.76 1.98 3.37
C SER A 453 27.42 2.04 2.64
N LEU A 454 27.00 0.87 2.15
CA LEU A 454 25.72 0.63 1.50
C LEU A 454 24.63 0.19 2.48
N ASP A 455 24.91 0.25 3.79
CA ASP A 455 23.94 -0.05 4.84
C ASP A 455 22.75 0.92 4.79
N SER A 456 21.57 0.41 5.13
CA SER A 456 20.35 1.22 5.24
C SER A 456 20.56 2.37 6.22
N ARG A 457 20.21 3.59 5.80
CA ARG A 457 20.23 4.77 6.64
C ARG A 457 19.13 4.72 7.69
N TYR A 458 19.31 5.48 8.78
CA TYR A 458 18.32 5.61 9.83
C TYR A 458 17.00 6.14 9.26
N ARG A 459 15.89 5.50 9.64
CA ARG A 459 14.56 5.94 9.25
C ARG A 459 13.55 5.75 10.36
N GLU A 460 12.51 6.55 10.34
CA GLU A 460 11.40 6.48 11.30
C GLU A 460 10.11 6.97 10.65
N THR A 461 9.01 6.26 10.84
CA THR A 461 7.69 6.73 10.40
C THR A 461 7.09 7.68 11.43
N LEU A 462 6.80 8.92 11.02
CA LEU A 462 6.27 9.94 11.94
C LEU A 462 4.74 10.00 11.95
N ALA A 463 4.10 9.70 10.81
CA ALA A 463 2.67 9.85 10.64
C ALA A 463 2.15 8.99 9.47
N TYR A 464 0.82 8.82 9.42
CA TYR A 464 0.08 8.23 8.31
C TYR A 464 -1.02 9.15 7.82
N ARG A 465 -1.44 8.97 6.56
CA ARG A 465 -2.63 9.58 5.99
C ARG A 465 -3.47 8.54 5.28
N ILE A 466 -4.78 8.55 5.53
CA ILE A 466 -5.78 7.88 4.71
C ILE A 466 -6.51 8.97 3.90
N GLU A 467 -6.34 8.95 2.59
CA GLU A 467 -7.02 9.83 1.64
C GLU A 467 -8.26 9.12 1.10
N LYS A 468 -9.44 9.72 1.31
CA LYS A 468 -10.72 9.23 0.79
C LYS A 468 -11.11 9.99 -0.46
N ILE A 469 -11.31 9.26 -1.54
CA ILE A 469 -11.74 9.77 -2.83
C ILE A 469 -13.12 9.16 -3.15
N GLY A 470 -14.04 9.98 -3.66
CA GLY A 470 -15.37 9.51 -4.02
C GLY A 470 -16.20 10.55 -4.77
N GLY A 471 -17.45 10.17 -5.04
CA GLY A 471 -18.41 10.97 -5.79
C GLY A 471 -18.17 10.95 -7.31
N PRO A 472 -19.05 11.59 -8.09
CA PRO A 472 -18.96 11.60 -9.54
C PRO A 472 -17.72 12.38 -10.01
N PRO A 473 -16.96 11.85 -10.97
CA PRO A 473 -15.79 12.54 -11.51
C PRO A 473 -16.17 13.92 -12.08
N ARG A 474 -15.35 14.94 -11.81
CA ARG A 474 -15.61 16.32 -12.27
C ARG A 474 -14.52 16.80 -13.23
N GLY A 475 -14.93 17.54 -14.25
CA GLY A 475 -14.03 18.16 -15.24
C GLY A 475 -13.61 17.23 -16.39
N ASP A 476 -12.82 17.77 -17.31
CA ASP A 476 -12.42 17.10 -18.55
C ASP A 476 -11.46 15.92 -18.33
N SER A 477 -10.82 15.84 -17.16
CA SER A 477 -9.85 14.80 -16.78
C SER A 477 -10.48 13.59 -16.07
N GLN A 478 -11.79 13.59 -15.81
CA GLN A 478 -12.50 12.57 -15.02
C GLN A 478 -11.86 12.25 -13.66
N THR A 479 -11.17 13.20 -13.04
CA THR A 479 -10.61 13.03 -11.69
C THR A 479 -11.72 13.12 -10.66
N GLN A 480 -11.81 12.12 -9.79
CA GLN A 480 -12.65 12.19 -8.59
C GLN A 480 -12.00 13.10 -7.55
N ASN A 481 -12.80 13.81 -6.77
CA ASN A 481 -12.29 14.75 -5.77
C ASN A 481 -11.94 14.01 -4.48
N VAL A 482 -10.86 14.44 -3.82
CA VAL A 482 -10.61 14.08 -2.42
C VAL A 482 -11.75 14.65 -1.58
N LEU A 483 -12.46 13.77 -0.87
CA LEU A 483 -13.58 14.13 0.00
C LEU A 483 -13.10 14.52 1.40
N GLN A 484 -12.16 13.74 1.93
CA GLN A 484 -11.70 13.81 3.30
C GLN A 484 -10.32 13.14 3.43
N ASN A 485 -9.48 13.67 4.31
CA ASN A 485 -8.25 13.02 4.74
C ASN A 485 -8.31 12.73 6.25
N PHE A 486 -7.81 11.57 6.64
CA PHE A 486 -7.59 11.21 8.03
C PHE A 486 -6.09 11.12 8.28
N TRP A 487 -5.59 11.90 9.23
CA TRP A 487 -4.17 12.04 9.53
C TRP A 487 -3.88 11.45 10.90
N PHE A 488 -2.91 10.57 10.99
CA PHE A 488 -2.57 9.86 12.22
C PHE A 488 -1.12 10.13 12.57
N PHE A 489 -0.87 10.65 13.77
CA PHE A 489 0.48 10.69 14.30
C PHE A 489 0.87 9.28 14.78
N ASN A 490 2.12 8.88 14.57
CA ASN A 490 2.55 7.50 14.77
C ASN A 490 2.83 7.16 16.26
N THR A 491 1.81 7.25 17.12
CA THR A 491 1.92 6.85 18.54
C THR A 491 1.57 5.37 18.72
N ALA A 492 2.44 4.61 19.39
CA ALA A 492 2.21 3.19 19.66
C ALA A 492 0.86 2.93 20.38
N ASP A 493 0.49 3.76 21.36
CA ASP A 493 -0.73 3.60 22.16
C ASP A 493 -2.04 3.60 21.35
N PHE A 494 -2.06 4.21 20.17
CA PHE A 494 -3.23 4.26 19.27
C PHE A 494 -3.05 3.36 18.06
N MET A 495 -1.84 3.29 17.51
CA MET A 495 -1.55 2.62 16.25
C MET A 495 -1.30 1.11 16.42
N GLU A 496 -0.97 0.64 17.63
CA GLU A 496 -0.86 -0.79 17.91
C GLU A 496 -2.22 -1.37 18.34
N GLY A 497 -2.80 -2.24 17.51
CA GLY A 497 -3.96 -3.05 17.88
C GLY A 497 -5.32 -2.35 17.84
N THR A 498 -5.41 -1.14 17.26
CA THR A 498 -6.69 -0.44 17.06
C THR A 498 -7.02 -0.34 15.57
N ASP A 499 -8.20 -0.83 15.19
CA ASP A 499 -8.73 -0.63 13.83
C ASP A 499 -9.22 0.82 13.68
N PHE A 500 -9.08 1.38 12.48
CA PHE A 500 -9.73 2.64 12.12
C PHE A 500 -11.03 2.36 11.36
N TYR A 501 -12.04 3.20 11.59
CA TYR A 501 -13.38 3.03 11.05
C TYR A 501 -13.92 4.34 10.47
N ASP A 502 -14.34 4.34 9.21
CA ASP A 502 -14.98 5.49 8.58
C ASP A 502 -16.50 5.27 8.49
N SER A 503 -17.26 5.91 9.39
CA SER A 503 -18.73 5.88 9.40
C SER A 503 -19.37 6.88 8.44
N GLN A 504 -18.60 7.76 7.80
CA GLN A 504 -19.12 8.86 6.99
C GLN A 504 -19.25 8.46 5.52
N VAL A 505 -19.93 7.35 5.27
CA VAL A 505 -20.02 6.66 3.96
C VAL A 505 -21.47 6.41 3.58
N LYS A 506 -21.71 6.25 2.27
CA LYS A 506 -23.03 5.90 1.72
C LYS A 506 -23.06 4.44 1.26
N TYR A 507 -24.23 3.84 1.33
CA TYR A 507 -24.46 2.48 0.84
C TYR A 507 -24.33 2.42 -0.69
N ASN A 508 -23.72 1.35 -1.22
CA ASN A 508 -23.54 1.11 -2.66
C ASN A 508 -22.87 2.28 -3.44
N GLU A 509 -22.02 3.07 -2.77
CA GLU A 509 -21.21 4.12 -3.39
C GLU A 509 -19.73 3.70 -3.38
N ASN A 510 -19.05 3.84 -4.52
CA ASN A 510 -17.63 3.51 -4.63
C ASN A 510 -16.76 4.59 -3.98
N TYR A 511 -15.89 4.16 -3.08
CA TYR A 511 -14.85 4.98 -2.49
C TYR A 511 -13.48 4.35 -2.76
N THR A 512 -12.51 5.17 -3.15
CA THR A 512 -11.11 4.79 -3.22
C THR A 512 -10.39 5.37 -2.00
N TYR A 513 -9.72 4.51 -1.25
CA TYR A 513 -8.89 4.90 -0.12
C TYR A 513 -7.42 4.65 -0.43
N ASN A 514 -6.59 5.67 -0.26
CA ASN A 514 -5.13 5.57 -0.37
C ASN A 514 -4.49 5.78 1.01
N ILE A 515 -3.65 4.84 1.44
CA ILE A 515 -2.90 4.91 2.69
C ILE A 515 -1.46 5.33 2.37
N TYR A 516 -0.98 6.36 3.06
CA TYR A 516 0.39 6.86 2.94
C TYR A 516 1.08 6.89 4.31
N ALA A 517 2.38 6.61 4.35
CA ALA A 517 3.24 6.80 5.50
C ALA A 517 4.21 7.98 5.25
N TYR A 518 4.50 8.76 6.29
CA TYR A 518 5.46 9.86 6.23
C TYR A 518 6.72 9.47 6.99
N VAL A 519 7.75 9.08 6.24
CA VAL A 519 8.97 8.46 6.75
C VAL A 519 10.10 9.47 6.75
N LEU A 520 10.63 9.76 7.93
CA LEU A 520 11.82 10.57 8.13
C LEU A 520 13.05 9.70 7.91
N VAL A 521 14.00 10.17 7.11
CA VAL A 521 15.26 9.49 6.77
C VAL A 521 16.42 10.44 7.09
N VAL A 522 17.40 9.95 7.85
CA VAL A 522 18.61 10.71 8.20
C VAL A 522 19.79 10.15 7.44
N GLY A 523 20.44 10.98 6.62
CA GLY A 523 21.55 10.56 5.78
C GLY A 523 22.57 11.68 5.53
N PRO A 524 23.76 11.34 5.01
CA PRO A 524 24.80 12.32 4.76
C PRO A 524 24.54 13.13 3.50
N LYS A 525 24.88 14.42 3.57
CA LYS A 525 25.07 15.28 2.40
C LYS A 525 26.53 15.71 2.37
N TYR A 526 27.20 15.46 1.26
CA TYR A 526 28.65 15.61 1.16
C TYR A 526 29.11 16.15 -0.18
N SER A 527 30.35 16.65 -0.21
CA SER A 527 31.03 17.15 -1.42
C SER A 527 32.53 17.11 -1.22
N PHE A 528 33.29 17.26 -2.31
CA PHE A 528 34.74 17.44 -2.23
C PHE A 528 35.14 18.87 -2.57
N SER A 529 36.22 19.37 -1.95
CA SER A 529 36.76 20.70 -2.26
C SER A 529 38.28 20.75 -2.21
N ASP A 530 38.85 21.86 -2.70
CA ASP A 530 40.26 22.21 -2.56
C ASP A 530 41.25 21.18 -3.11
N LEU A 531 40.95 20.54 -4.25
CA LEU A 531 41.86 19.57 -4.86
C LEU A 531 43.28 20.14 -5.04
N ARG A 532 44.26 19.36 -4.59
CA ARG A 532 45.70 19.56 -4.77
C ARG A 532 46.28 18.34 -5.47
N LEU A 533 47.07 18.54 -6.50
CA LEU A 533 47.81 17.48 -7.19
C LEU A 533 49.30 17.67 -6.98
N THR A 534 50.08 16.60 -7.06
CA THR A 534 51.54 16.70 -7.06
C THR A 534 52.13 16.75 -8.46
N ARG A 535 53.29 17.39 -8.57
CA ARG A 535 54.21 17.25 -9.71
C ARG A 535 55.61 16.89 -9.22
N LYS A 536 56.29 16.00 -9.94
CA LYS A 536 57.64 15.55 -9.59
C LYS A 536 58.67 16.60 -9.97
N PHE A 537 59.51 17.03 -9.03
CA PHE A 537 60.58 18.00 -9.29
C PHE A 537 61.98 17.52 -8.89
N GLY A 538 62.08 16.42 -8.14
CA GLY A 538 63.37 15.88 -7.70
C GLY A 538 63.28 14.46 -7.14
N GLN A 539 64.44 13.91 -6.79
CA GLN A 539 64.60 12.62 -6.14
C GLN A 539 65.86 12.69 -5.26
N ILE A 540 65.77 12.12 -4.06
CA ILE A 540 66.84 12.10 -3.06
C ILE A 540 67.09 10.67 -2.57
N THR A 541 68.31 10.39 -2.13
CA THR A 541 68.66 9.11 -1.48
C THR A 541 68.67 9.31 0.02
N LEU A 542 67.81 8.57 0.73
CA LEU A 542 67.72 8.58 2.18
C LEU A 542 68.74 7.59 2.76
N ASN A 543 69.64 8.10 3.59
CA ASN A 543 70.65 7.28 4.28
C ASN A 543 70.11 6.92 5.68
N SER A 544 69.55 5.72 5.83
CA SER A 544 68.95 5.25 7.08
C SER A 544 69.95 4.75 8.14
N GLY A 545 71.26 4.78 7.85
CA GLY A 545 72.33 4.52 8.82
C GLY A 545 72.81 3.07 8.92
N GLU A 546 72.21 2.11 8.22
CA GLU A 546 72.72 0.74 8.06
C GLU A 546 72.37 0.24 6.64
N GLU A 547 73.38 0.07 5.77
CA GLU A 547 73.44 -0.62 4.44
C GLU A 547 72.21 -0.67 3.47
N ASP A 548 71.09 -0.01 3.73
CA ASP A 548 69.91 0.09 2.87
C ASP A 548 69.70 1.58 2.49
N GLU A 549 70.14 1.94 1.28
CA GLU A 549 69.81 3.20 0.61
C GLU A 549 68.38 3.09 0.05
N SER A 550 67.44 3.91 0.53
CA SER A 550 66.12 4.05 -0.08
C SER A 550 66.04 5.34 -0.89
N GLU A 551 65.42 5.27 -2.07
CA GLU A 551 65.16 6.45 -2.89
C GLU A 551 63.80 7.05 -2.51
N ALA A 552 63.75 8.37 -2.34
CA ALA A 552 62.52 9.10 -2.08
C ALA A 552 62.32 10.23 -3.09
N ILE A 553 61.07 10.49 -3.44
CA ILE A 553 60.68 11.40 -4.51
C ILE A 553 60.30 12.74 -3.90
N CYS A 554 60.80 13.84 -4.49
CA CYS A 554 60.41 15.18 -4.11
C CYS A 554 59.25 15.65 -4.98
N LEU A 555 58.11 15.94 -4.32
CA LEU A 555 56.86 16.31 -4.94
C LEU A 555 56.45 17.73 -4.52
N GLU A 556 55.92 18.50 -5.45
CA GLU A 556 55.34 19.82 -5.18
C GLU A 556 53.82 19.77 -5.41
N PHE A 557 53.04 20.11 -4.39
CA PHE A 557 51.59 20.27 -4.48
C PHE A 557 51.23 21.57 -5.19
N TYR A 558 50.22 21.51 -6.04
CA TYR A 558 49.68 22.66 -6.76
C TYR A 558 48.17 22.58 -6.90
N ASP A 559 47.53 23.73 -7.03
CA ASP A 559 46.12 23.83 -7.39
C ASP A 559 45.96 23.55 -8.89
N PRO A 560 45.22 22.51 -9.30
CA PRO A 560 45.18 22.11 -10.70
C PRO A 560 44.34 23.03 -11.58
N VAL A 561 43.52 23.91 -11.00
CA VAL A 561 42.74 24.92 -11.73
C VAL A 561 43.62 26.12 -12.08
N THR A 562 44.45 26.57 -11.12
CA THR A 562 45.29 27.77 -11.30
C THR A 562 46.72 27.47 -11.76
N GLY A 563 47.22 26.26 -11.51
CA GLY A 563 48.60 25.83 -11.76
C GLY A 563 49.63 26.37 -10.76
N VAL A 564 49.19 27.04 -9.69
CA VAL A 564 50.05 27.68 -8.69
C VAL A 564 50.38 26.67 -7.57
N PRO A 565 51.63 26.66 -7.04
CA PRO A 565 51.98 25.88 -5.85
C PRO A 565 51.03 26.17 -4.69
N ALA A 566 50.67 25.12 -3.97
CA ALA A 566 49.74 25.17 -2.85
C ALA A 566 50.19 24.19 -1.77
N VAL A 567 49.91 24.50 -0.51
CA VAL A 567 50.23 23.61 0.62
C VAL A 567 49.46 22.29 0.49
N GLN A 568 50.08 21.19 0.93
CA GLN A 568 49.37 19.91 1.13
C GLN A 568 48.26 20.09 2.18
N LEU A 569 47.23 19.23 2.12
CA LEU A 569 46.12 19.28 3.09
C LEU A 569 46.21 18.15 4.12
N PHE A 570 46.91 17.06 3.80
CA PHE A 570 46.90 15.84 4.62
C PHE A 570 47.85 15.86 5.83
N SER A 571 48.73 16.86 5.93
CA SER A 571 49.70 17.03 7.02
C SER A 571 50.04 18.50 7.25
N GLU A 572 50.18 18.89 8.51
CA GLU A 572 50.71 20.22 8.89
C GLU A 572 52.24 20.28 8.82
N ASP A 573 52.90 19.11 8.81
CA ASP A 573 54.35 18.97 8.80
C ASP A 573 54.91 18.82 7.37
N ASP A 574 55.98 19.57 7.09
CA ASP A 574 56.83 19.41 5.91
C ASP A 574 57.99 18.46 6.22
N ASN A 575 57.93 17.24 5.68
CA ASN A 575 58.97 16.23 5.83
C ASN A 575 60.19 16.43 4.91
N LEU A 576 60.13 17.35 3.95
CA LEU A 576 61.28 17.76 3.14
C LEU A 576 62.14 18.79 3.87
N SER A 577 61.58 19.55 4.82
CA SER A 577 62.32 20.53 5.62
C SER A 577 63.51 19.95 6.38
N ASP A 578 63.43 18.66 6.76
CA ASP A 578 64.52 17.89 7.37
C ASP A 578 65.77 17.76 6.46
N TYR A 579 65.57 17.90 5.15
CA TYR A 579 66.61 17.76 4.12
C TYR A 579 66.90 19.07 3.39
N ASN A 580 65.98 20.04 3.43
CA ASN A 580 66.10 21.33 2.76
C ASN A 580 65.46 22.45 3.60
N GLU A 581 66.28 23.34 4.17
CA GLU A 581 65.84 24.48 4.98
C GLU A 581 64.95 25.51 4.24
N PHE A 582 64.89 25.43 2.90
CA PHE A 582 64.03 26.29 2.07
C PHE A 582 62.73 25.62 1.65
N ALA A 583 62.49 24.37 2.04
CA ALA A 583 61.23 23.69 1.77
C ALA A 583 60.10 24.33 2.58
N THR A 584 58.92 24.32 1.97
CA THR A 584 57.66 24.75 2.57
C THR A 584 56.71 23.56 2.53
N ASN A 585 55.58 23.64 3.23
CA ASN A 585 54.54 22.61 3.19
C ASN A 585 53.85 22.47 1.80
N GLU A 586 54.31 23.21 0.78
CA GLU A 586 53.96 23.00 -0.63
C GLU A 586 54.80 21.86 -1.25
N GLN A 587 55.89 21.46 -0.63
CA GLN A 587 56.81 20.42 -1.11
C GLN A 587 56.94 19.31 -0.07
N VAL A 588 57.02 18.07 -0.53
CA VAL A 588 57.15 16.90 0.34
C VAL A 588 58.12 15.88 -0.24
N VAL A 589 58.62 15.00 0.63
CA VAL A 589 59.28 13.76 0.25
C VAL A 589 58.27 12.62 0.38
N SER A 590 58.15 11.77 -0.65
CA SER A 590 57.26 10.61 -0.64
C SER A 590 57.92 9.39 -1.26
N GLU A 591 57.48 8.20 -0.83
CA GLU A 591 57.81 6.94 -1.50
C GLU A 591 56.97 6.73 -2.78
N TYR A 592 55.90 7.52 -2.95
CA TYR A 592 54.99 7.46 -4.08
C TYR A 592 55.22 8.61 -5.06
N GLU A 593 54.98 8.37 -6.37
CA GLU A 593 55.23 9.40 -7.40
C GLU A 593 54.06 10.36 -7.61
N TYR A 594 52.84 9.94 -7.27
CA TYR A 594 51.62 10.68 -7.55
C TYR A 594 50.75 10.74 -6.30
N LEU A 595 50.49 11.93 -5.80
CA LEU A 595 49.57 12.17 -4.70
C LEU A 595 48.50 13.18 -5.13
N ALA A 596 47.34 13.09 -4.49
CA ALA A 596 46.31 14.12 -4.55
C ALA A 596 45.68 14.30 -3.18
N ASP A 597 45.50 15.54 -2.76
CA ASP A 597 44.81 15.89 -1.52
C ASP A 597 43.53 16.67 -1.82
N PHE A 598 42.46 16.44 -1.07
CA PHE A 598 41.25 17.26 -1.09
C PHE A 598 40.53 17.18 0.25
N TYR A 599 39.61 18.11 0.51
CA TYR A 599 38.71 18.01 1.66
C TYR A 599 37.46 17.22 1.28
N LEU A 600 37.04 16.33 2.16
CA LEU A 600 35.70 15.76 2.18
C LEU A 600 34.86 16.58 3.16
N ASN A 601 33.84 17.26 2.64
CA ASN A 601 32.93 18.10 3.40
C ASN A 601 31.62 17.33 3.60
N TYR A 602 31.09 17.29 4.83
CA TYR A 602 29.82 16.59 5.09
C TYR A 602 28.95 17.30 6.15
N GLU A 603 27.64 17.10 6.04
CA GLU A 603 26.61 17.52 6.99
C GLU A 603 25.49 16.46 7.10
N PRO A 604 24.87 16.25 8.26
CA PRO A 604 23.63 15.48 8.36
C PRO A 604 22.50 16.20 7.63
N CYS A 605 21.72 15.44 6.87
CA CYS A 605 20.51 15.93 6.25
C CYS A 605 19.34 15.00 6.55
N ILE A 606 18.17 15.58 6.73
CA ILE A 606 16.97 14.88 7.17
C ILE A 606 15.85 15.17 6.17
N GLN A 607 15.33 14.11 5.56
CA GLN A 607 14.25 14.18 4.57
C GLN A 607 13.03 13.43 5.09
N LEU A 608 11.86 14.04 4.91
CA LEU A 608 10.58 13.39 5.13
C LEU A 608 10.03 12.94 3.77
N VAL A 609 9.71 11.65 3.62
CA VAL A 609 9.28 11.03 2.36
C VAL A 609 7.87 10.46 2.53
N GLU A 610 6.96 10.79 1.62
CA GLU A 610 5.62 10.21 1.55
C GLU A 610 5.67 8.88 0.78
N ILE A 611 5.46 7.76 1.49
CA ILE A 611 5.46 6.40 0.94
C ILE A 611 4.00 5.92 0.80
N PRO A 612 3.51 5.61 -0.41
CA PRO A 612 2.24 4.92 -0.60
C PRO A 612 2.33 3.49 -0.07
N ILE A 613 1.39 3.11 0.80
CA ILE A 613 1.36 1.81 1.47
C ILE A 613 0.37 0.88 0.78
N TYR A 614 -0.87 1.35 0.59
CA TYR A 614 -1.94 0.54 0.02
C TYR A 614 -3.04 1.41 -0.57
N ALA A 615 -3.73 0.89 -1.59
CA ALA A 615 -4.87 1.54 -2.19
C ALA A 615 -5.96 0.51 -2.53
N LYS A 616 -7.21 0.79 -2.16
CA LYS A 616 -8.35 -0.08 -2.49
C LYS A 616 -9.58 0.73 -2.84
N THR A 617 -10.31 0.28 -3.87
CA THR A 617 -11.62 0.83 -4.24
C THR A 617 -12.71 -0.16 -3.91
N LEU A 618 -13.64 0.22 -3.04
CA LEU A 618 -14.72 -0.66 -2.59
C LEU A 618 -15.98 0.13 -2.25
N LYS A 619 -17.08 -0.59 -2.04
CA LYS A 619 -18.37 -0.05 -1.62
C LYS A 619 -19.03 -1.01 -0.64
N ILE A 620 -19.89 -0.46 0.20
CA ILE A 620 -20.64 -1.24 1.18
C ILE A 620 -21.79 -1.93 0.46
N LEU A 621 -21.83 -3.25 0.57
CA LEU A 621 -22.91 -4.10 0.11
C LEU A 621 -23.50 -4.87 1.30
N ASP A 622 -24.72 -5.36 1.14
CA ASP A 622 -25.31 -6.26 2.13
C ASP A 622 -24.85 -7.69 1.83
N ASN A 623 -25.05 -8.61 2.76
CA ASN A 623 -24.74 -10.02 2.55
C ASN A 623 -25.82 -10.67 1.67
N PRO A 624 -25.48 -11.72 0.89
CA PRO A 624 -26.44 -12.46 0.09
C PRO A 624 -27.64 -12.96 0.89
N ALA A 625 -28.83 -12.93 0.28
CA ALA A 625 -30.04 -13.49 0.89
C ALA A 625 -29.93 -15.02 1.04
N ASN A 626 -30.70 -15.58 1.98
CA ASN A 626 -30.69 -17.03 2.18
C ASN A 626 -31.38 -17.77 1.02
N ARG A 627 -31.22 -19.10 0.99
CA ARG A 627 -31.90 -20.00 0.08
C ARG A 627 -33.41 -20.00 0.28
N VAL A 628 -34.13 -20.30 -0.81
CA VAL A 628 -35.56 -20.58 -0.82
C VAL A 628 -35.81 -22.09 -0.95
N ASP A 629 -36.61 -22.67 -0.07
CA ASP A 629 -37.12 -24.03 -0.23
C ASP A 629 -38.39 -24.00 -1.09
N LEU A 630 -38.54 -24.99 -1.97
CA LEU A 630 -39.61 -25.02 -2.96
C LEU A 630 -40.36 -26.34 -2.95
N GLY A 631 -41.66 -26.25 -2.66
CA GLY A 631 -42.63 -27.33 -2.82
C GLY A 631 -43.43 -27.22 -4.12
N PRO A 632 -43.06 -27.93 -5.20
CA PRO A 632 -43.82 -27.92 -6.45
C PRO A 632 -45.13 -28.71 -6.32
N TYR A 633 -46.21 -28.18 -6.90
CA TYR A 633 -47.51 -28.84 -6.93
C TYR A 633 -48.32 -28.49 -8.19
N GLN A 634 -49.41 -29.23 -8.42
CA GLN A 634 -50.35 -28.94 -9.49
C GLN A 634 -51.68 -28.45 -8.93
N MET A 635 -52.25 -27.44 -9.60
CA MET A 635 -53.63 -27.03 -9.35
C MET A 635 -54.62 -28.08 -9.89
N MET A 636 -55.44 -28.65 -8.99
CA MET A 636 -56.45 -29.65 -9.32
C MET A 636 -57.74 -29.02 -9.88
N ASP A 637 -57.59 -28.11 -10.85
CA ASP A 637 -58.67 -27.40 -11.53
C ASP A 637 -58.50 -27.42 -13.06
N THR A 638 -59.35 -26.67 -13.79
CA THR A 638 -59.27 -26.59 -15.26
C THR A 638 -58.32 -25.51 -15.77
N SER A 639 -57.51 -24.90 -14.89
CA SER A 639 -56.72 -23.71 -15.22
C SER A 639 -55.39 -23.99 -15.90
N GLN A 640 -54.95 -25.27 -15.92
CA GLN A 640 -53.65 -25.71 -16.47
C GLN A 640 -52.48 -24.98 -15.82
N ARG A 641 -52.51 -24.85 -14.50
CA ARG A 641 -51.47 -24.19 -13.71
C ARG A 641 -50.70 -25.20 -12.85
N ILE A 642 -49.40 -24.98 -12.79
CA ILE A 642 -48.55 -25.54 -11.74
C ILE A 642 -48.26 -24.44 -10.71
N GLY A 643 -47.89 -24.85 -9.51
CA GLY A 643 -47.55 -23.97 -8.41
C GLY A 643 -46.25 -24.39 -7.76
N PHE A 644 -45.60 -23.44 -7.12
CA PHE A 644 -44.48 -23.66 -6.21
C PHE A 644 -44.81 -22.90 -4.93
N THR A 645 -44.85 -23.61 -3.81
CA THR A 645 -44.82 -23.00 -2.48
C THR A 645 -43.37 -22.67 -2.18
N ALA A 646 -43.05 -21.40 -2.00
CA ALA A 646 -41.71 -20.91 -1.71
C ALA A 646 -41.62 -20.53 -0.24
N ASP A 647 -40.79 -21.23 0.52
CA ASP A 647 -40.56 -21.03 1.94
C ASP A 647 -39.14 -20.47 2.16
N TYR A 648 -39.03 -19.35 2.88
CA TYR A 648 -37.74 -18.77 3.24
C TYR A 648 -37.18 -19.49 4.45
N GLU A 649 -36.06 -20.18 4.27
CA GLU A 649 -35.46 -21.00 5.33
C GLU A 649 -34.66 -20.18 6.34
N ALA A 650 -34.36 -20.80 7.49
CA ALA A 650 -33.42 -20.27 8.46
C ALA A 650 -32.00 -20.23 7.87
N TYR A 651 -31.22 -19.23 8.28
CA TYR A 651 -29.85 -19.00 7.78
C TYR A 651 -28.97 -20.25 7.93
N GLU A 652 -28.25 -20.58 6.86
CA GLU A 652 -27.28 -21.68 6.80
C GLU A 652 -25.85 -21.12 6.75
N ASN A 653 -24.98 -21.62 7.63
CA ASN A 653 -23.57 -21.23 7.69
C ASN A 653 -22.75 -22.02 6.65
N ASN A 654 -21.54 -21.54 6.36
CA ASN A 654 -20.56 -22.13 5.45
C ASN A 654 -21.04 -22.28 4.01
N LEU A 655 -21.77 -21.28 3.50
CA LEU A 655 -22.19 -21.25 2.10
C LEU A 655 -21.20 -20.46 1.25
N LEU A 656 -20.93 -20.93 0.03
CA LEU A 656 -20.21 -20.13 -0.97
C LEU A 656 -21.09 -18.96 -1.45
N TYR A 657 -20.49 -17.94 -2.05
CA TYR A 657 -21.26 -16.88 -2.72
C TYR A 657 -22.21 -17.49 -3.76
N PRO A 658 -23.47 -17.03 -3.86
CA PRO A 658 -24.45 -17.57 -4.81
C PRO A 658 -23.93 -17.67 -6.25
N SER A 659 -24.28 -18.76 -6.93
CA SER A 659 -24.05 -18.88 -8.37
C SER A 659 -24.78 -17.77 -9.14
N THR A 660 -24.18 -17.31 -10.23
CA THR A 660 -24.63 -16.13 -10.98
C THR A 660 -25.45 -16.53 -12.22
N ILE A 661 -26.45 -15.71 -12.58
CA ILE A 661 -27.25 -15.91 -13.81
C ILE A 661 -26.81 -14.91 -14.89
N SER A 662 -26.52 -13.67 -14.50
CA SER A 662 -26.25 -12.57 -15.42
C SER A 662 -24.89 -11.92 -15.19
N SER A 663 -24.39 -11.16 -16.17
CA SER A 663 -23.15 -10.38 -16.03
C SER A 663 -23.21 -9.32 -14.92
N THR A 664 -24.43 -8.87 -14.58
CA THR A 664 -24.64 -7.95 -13.45
C THR A 664 -24.41 -8.67 -12.13
N ASP A 665 -24.86 -9.92 -12.02
CA ASP A 665 -24.61 -10.76 -10.84
C ASP A 665 -23.10 -11.05 -10.70
N ASP A 666 -22.41 -11.33 -11.82
CA ASP A 666 -20.96 -11.51 -11.83
C ASP A 666 -20.25 -10.27 -11.28
N THR A 667 -20.63 -9.09 -11.76
CA THR A 667 -20.04 -7.83 -11.28
C THR A 667 -20.29 -7.63 -9.78
N LEU A 668 -21.50 -7.89 -9.31
CA LEU A 668 -21.85 -7.74 -7.89
C LEU A 668 -21.13 -8.77 -7.00
N LYS A 669 -20.95 -10.00 -7.49
CA LYS A 669 -20.15 -11.04 -6.85
C LYS A 669 -18.70 -10.59 -6.68
N GLU A 670 -18.06 -10.14 -7.76
CA GLU A 670 -16.68 -9.66 -7.72
C GLU A 670 -16.54 -8.46 -6.77
N GLU A 671 -17.47 -7.51 -6.80
CA GLU A 671 -17.45 -6.34 -5.91
C GLU A 671 -17.59 -6.73 -4.43
N TYR A 672 -18.46 -7.70 -4.10
CA TYR A 672 -18.64 -8.21 -2.74
C TYR A 672 -17.40 -8.98 -2.26
N LEU A 673 -16.91 -9.93 -3.06
CA LEU A 673 -15.73 -10.73 -2.70
C LEU A 673 -14.49 -9.84 -2.54
N HIS A 674 -14.28 -8.91 -3.48
CA HIS A 674 -13.21 -7.92 -3.39
C HIS A 674 -13.36 -7.04 -2.14
N GLY A 675 -14.58 -6.60 -1.80
CA GLY A 675 -14.84 -5.80 -0.60
C GLY A 675 -14.40 -6.46 0.71
N HIS A 676 -14.57 -7.79 0.81
CA HIS A 676 -14.20 -8.59 1.97
C HIS A 676 -12.84 -9.30 1.88
N ASP A 677 -12.10 -9.12 0.78
CA ASP A 677 -10.85 -9.85 0.49
C ASP A 677 -11.03 -11.38 0.42
N PHE A 678 -12.22 -11.83 0.00
CA PHE A 678 -12.56 -13.25 -0.11
C PHE A 678 -12.09 -13.85 -1.44
N LEU A 679 -11.68 -15.12 -1.40
CA LEU A 679 -11.51 -15.96 -2.57
C LEU A 679 -12.89 -16.42 -3.08
N SER A 680 -12.96 -16.84 -4.34
CA SER A 680 -14.19 -17.43 -4.90
C SER A 680 -14.63 -18.72 -4.20
N SER A 681 -13.71 -19.38 -3.51
CA SER A 681 -13.92 -20.59 -2.71
C SER A 681 -14.11 -20.29 -1.21
N SER A 682 -14.05 -19.03 -0.79
CA SER A 682 -14.27 -18.66 0.61
C SER A 682 -15.73 -18.90 0.99
N TYR A 683 -15.93 -19.49 2.16
CA TYR A 683 -17.25 -19.58 2.77
C TYR A 683 -17.68 -18.22 3.32
N ILE A 684 -18.96 -17.90 3.15
CA ILE A 684 -19.59 -16.69 3.65
C ILE A 684 -20.40 -17.08 4.90
N ASP A 685 -19.86 -16.73 6.05
CA ASP A 685 -20.52 -16.90 7.35
C ASP A 685 -21.24 -15.62 7.81
N LEU A 686 -21.72 -14.83 6.85
CA LEU A 686 -22.44 -13.58 7.09
C LEU A 686 -23.89 -13.69 6.57
N LYS A 687 -24.86 -13.48 7.47
CA LYS A 687 -26.29 -13.45 7.12
C LYS A 687 -26.67 -12.11 6.48
N SER A 688 -27.64 -12.13 5.55
CA SER A 688 -28.30 -10.91 5.06
C SER A 688 -28.83 -10.07 6.22
N ILE A 689 -28.55 -8.78 6.20
CA ILE A 689 -28.95 -7.83 7.25
C ILE A 689 -30.26 -7.16 6.88
N SER A 690 -30.44 -6.78 5.60
CA SER A 690 -31.74 -6.33 5.11
C SER A 690 -32.69 -7.51 4.92
N TYR A 691 -33.98 -7.21 4.99
CA TYR A 691 -35.03 -8.21 4.93
C TYR A 691 -35.18 -8.79 3.52
N GLN A 692 -35.62 -10.05 3.42
CA GLN A 692 -36.01 -10.67 2.16
C GLN A 692 -37.18 -9.93 1.52
N ARG A 693 -37.10 -9.60 0.23
CA ARG A 693 -38.07 -8.74 -0.42
C ARG A 693 -38.82 -9.39 -1.56
N THR A 694 -38.11 -10.01 -2.49
CA THR A 694 -38.76 -10.59 -3.66
C THR A 694 -38.23 -11.98 -3.99
N VAL A 695 -39.11 -12.84 -4.51
CA VAL A 695 -38.72 -14.08 -5.17
C VAL A 695 -38.74 -13.86 -6.67
N GLU A 696 -37.58 -13.99 -7.31
CA GLU A 696 -37.43 -13.97 -8.75
C GLU A 696 -37.62 -15.37 -9.32
N VAL A 697 -38.40 -15.48 -10.39
CA VAL A 697 -38.74 -16.75 -11.05
C VAL A 697 -38.28 -16.68 -12.50
N TYR A 698 -37.26 -17.47 -12.82
CA TYR A 698 -36.74 -17.60 -14.17
C TYR A 698 -37.24 -18.89 -14.81
N ARG A 699 -37.48 -18.87 -16.13
CA ARG A 699 -37.98 -20.05 -16.84
C ARG A 699 -37.47 -20.17 -18.27
N THR A 700 -36.93 -21.34 -18.62
CA THR A 700 -36.62 -21.74 -20.00
C THR A 700 -37.57 -22.83 -20.51
N GLU A 701 -37.66 -22.95 -21.84
CA GLU A 701 -38.45 -24.00 -22.50
C GLU A 701 -37.61 -25.17 -23.02
N GLU A 702 -36.30 -24.96 -23.14
CA GLU A 702 -35.30 -25.94 -23.55
C GLU A 702 -34.42 -26.27 -22.34
N LEU A 703 -33.90 -27.49 -22.28
CA LEU A 703 -32.99 -27.93 -21.23
C LEU A 703 -31.79 -26.97 -21.19
N PRO A 704 -31.54 -26.26 -20.08
CA PRO A 704 -30.39 -25.37 -19.97
C PRO A 704 -29.09 -26.18 -20.07
N THR A 705 -28.08 -25.56 -20.66
CA THR A 705 -26.69 -26.05 -20.70
C THR A 705 -25.82 -25.32 -19.68
N SER A 706 -26.26 -24.17 -19.20
CA SER A 706 -25.61 -23.40 -18.13
C SER A 706 -26.63 -22.52 -17.41
N LEU A 707 -26.26 -22.00 -16.23
CA LEU A 707 -27.08 -21.02 -15.51
C LEU A 707 -27.31 -19.73 -16.32
N ALA A 708 -26.37 -19.35 -17.18
CA ALA A 708 -26.50 -18.19 -18.06
C ALA A 708 -27.65 -18.33 -19.08
N ASP A 709 -28.16 -19.54 -19.35
CA ASP A 709 -29.33 -19.73 -20.22
C ASP A 709 -30.62 -19.16 -19.60
N PHE A 710 -30.63 -18.92 -18.29
CA PHE A 710 -31.71 -18.22 -17.58
C PHE A 710 -31.60 -16.69 -17.67
N ASP A 711 -30.50 -16.14 -18.19
CA ASP A 711 -30.37 -14.70 -18.36
C ASP A 711 -31.45 -14.15 -19.30
N ASN A 712 -32.04 -13.02 -18.93
CA ASN A 712 -33.20 -12.42 -19.59
C ASN A 712 -34.43 -13.36 -19.69
N LYS A 713 -34.55 -14.36 -18.81
CA LYS A 713 -35.70 -15.29 -18.71
C LYS A 713 -36.54 -15.13 -17.46
N LEU A 714 -36.43 -13.99 -16.78
CA LEU A 714 -37.30 -13.64 -15.66
C LEU A 714 -38.77 -13.57 -16.15
N ILE A 715 -39.62 -14.45 -15.62
CA ILE A 715 -41.04 -14.50 -15.99
C ILE A 715 -41.95 -13.87 -14.93
N LYS A 716 -41.49 -13.81 -13.68
CA LYS A 716 -42.29 -13.31 -12.55
C LYS A 716 -41.37 -12.88 -11.41
N THR A 717 -41.79 -11.82 -10.72
CA THR A 717 -41.25 -11.40 -9.42
C THR A 717 -42.41 -11.40 -8.44
N VAL A 718 -42.23 -12.04 -7.29
CA VAL A 718 -43.23 -12.12 -6.23
C VAL A 718 -42.74 -11.32 -5.03
N ASP A 719 -43.47 -10.27 -4.67
CA ASP A 719 -43.15 -9.44 -3.50
C ASP A 719 -43.57 -10.17 -2.22
N LEU A 720 -42.65 -10.24 -1.26
CA LEU A 720 -42.85 -10.85 0.06
C LEU A 720 -43.37 -9.83 1.08
N LEU A 721 -43.46 -8.54 0.75
CA LEU A 721 -44.06 -7.57 1.66
C LEU A 721 -45.55 -7.87 1.88
N GLU A 722 -45.94 -8.02 3.13
CA GLU A 722 -47.34 -8.14 3.49
C GLU A 722 -48.08 -6.82 3.24
N PRO A 723 -49.22 -6.83 2.53
CA PRO A 723 -49.96 -5.62 2.24
C PRO A 723 -50.39 -4.87 3.50
N ASP A 724 -50.22 -3.55 3.49
CA ASP A 724 -50.58 -2.63 4.59
C ASP A 724 -49.76 -2.81 5.90
N THR A 725 -48.70 -3.62 5.90
CA THR A 725 -47.73 -3.74 6.99
C THR A 725 -46.30 -3.43 6.50
N ASN A 726 -45.34 -3.40 7.43
CA ASN A 726 -43.90 -3.34 7.12
C ASN A 726 -43.24 -4.72 7.29
N ASP A 727 -44.03 -5.79 7.39
CA ASP A 727 -43.56 -7.15 7.66
C ASP A 727 -43.47 -7.94 6.35
N ASN A 728 -42.48 -8.83 6.26
CA ASN A 728 -42.34 -9.74 5.11
C ASN A 728 -42.89 -11.12 5.46
N VAL A 729 -43.64 -11.71 4.53
CA VAL A 729 -44.10 -13.10 4.66
C VAL A 729 -42.93 -14.05 4.43
N SER A 730 -42.89 -15.14 5.20
CA SER A 730 -41.90 -16.21 5.04
C SER A 730 -42.27 -17.20 3.93
N THR A 731 -43.51 -17.16 3.44
CA THR A 731 -44.03 -18.13 2.47
C THR A 731 -44.77 -17.42 1.35
N ALA A 732 -44.53 -17.82 0.10
CA ALA A 732 -45.20 -17.29 -1.07
C ALA A 732 -45.70 -18.40 -2.02
N GLU A 733 -46.85 -18.16 -2.63
CA GLU A 733 -47.47 -19.09 -3.59
C GLU A 733 -47.24 -18.61 -5.04
N ILE A 734 -46.44 -19.36 -5.78
CA ILE A 734 -46.00 -18.98 -7.11
C ILE A 734 -46.71 -19.84 -8.15
N LEU A 735 -47.75 -19.28 -8.75
CA LEU A 735 -48.49 -19.94 -9.84
C LEU A 735 -48.00 -19.52 -11.22
N ASP A 736 -47.87 -20.50 -12.12
CA ASP A 736 -47.57 -20.31 -13.54
C ASP A 736 -48.47 -21.19 -14.42
N LYS A 737 -48.89 -20.66 -15.57
CA LYS A 737 -49.73 -21.36 -16.53
C LYS A 737 -48.86 -21.90 -17.66
N ILE A 738 -48.82 -23.22 -17.79
CA ILE A 738 -47.98 -23.91 -18.77
C ILE A 738 -48.78 -24.70 -19.79
N THR A 739 -48.18 -24.90 -20.97
CA THR A 739 -48.78 -25.75 -22.01
C THR A 739 -48.54 -27.22 -21.68
N ALA A 740 -49.59 -28.04 -21.76
CA ALA A 740 -49.47 -29.48 -21.51
C ALA A 740 -48.56 -30.19 -22.54
N ASN A 741 -47.93 -31.29 -22.11
CA ASN A 741 -46.99 -32.12 -22.85
C ASN A 741 -45.72 -31.38 -23.33
N LYS A 742 -45.36 -30.28 -22.67
CA LYS A 742 -44.11 -29.54 -22.86
C LYS A 742 -43.38 -29.42 -21.53
N LYS A 743 -42.06 -29.60 -21.56
CA LYS A 743 -41.18 -29.41 -20.40
C LYS A 743 -40.81 -27.94 -20.26
N TYR A 744 -40.63 -27.51 -19.02
CA TYR A 744 -40.14 -26.19 -18.66
C TYR A 744 -39.14 -26.36 -17.52
N TYR A 745 -38.13 -25.51 -17.48
CA TYR A 745 -37.11 -25.54 -16.45
C TYR A 745 -37.19 -24.23 -15.68
N TYR A 746 -37.27 -24.32 -14.35
CA TYR A 746 -37.41 -23.17 -13.46
C TYR A 746 -36.24 -23.09 -12.51
N ILE A 747 -35.81 -21.86 -12.23
CA ILE A 747 -34.88 -21.56 -11.14
C ILE A 747 -35.41 -20.33 -10.41
N PHE A 748 -35.20 -20.30 -9.10
CA PHE A 748 -35.72 -19.28 -8.20
C PHE A 748 -34.59 -18.73 -7.36
N ARG A 749 -34.70 -17.46 -6.99
CA ARG A 749 -33.84 -16.85 -5.97
C ARG A 749 -34.57 -15.77 -5.23
N ILE A 750 -34.10 -15.49 -4.03
CA ILE A 750 -34.57 -14.36 -3.23
C ILE A 750 -33.66 -13.16 -3.45
N MET A 751 -34.26 -11.98 -3.52
CA MET A 751 -33.57 -10.70 -3.43
C MET A 751 -33.95 -10.07 -2.09
N ASN A 752 -32.97 -9.55 -1.34
CA ASN A 752 -33.25 -8.74 -0.15
C ASN A 752 -33.64 -7.29 -0.54
N GLU A 753 -33.98 -6.44 0.43
CA GLU A 753 -34.37 -5.06 0.16
C GLU A 753 -33.26 -4.21 -0.48
N GLN A 754 -32.00 -4.61 -0.29
CA GLN A 754 -30.86 -4.00 -0.96
C GLN A 754 -30.59 -4.55 -2.37
N ASN A 755 -31.42 -5.47 -2.86
CA ASN A 755 -31.25 -6.16 -4.14
C ASN A 755 -29.99 -7.03 -4.23
N MET A 756 -29.50 -7.56 -3.10
CA MET A 756 -28.51 -8.63 -3.12
C MET A 756 -29.20 -9.95 -3.47
N PRO A 757 -28.71 -10.68 -4.48
CA PRO A 757 -29.23 -12.00 -4.81
C PRO A 757 -28.80 -13.02 -3.76
N GLY A 758 -29.74 -13.88 -3.38
CA GLY A 758 -29.48 -15.04 -2.54
C GLY A 758 -29.14 -16.29 -3.34
N GLN A 759 -29.02 -17.40 -2.63
CA GLN A 759 -28.75 -18.71 -3.23
C GLN A 759 -29.81 -19.08 -4.28
N LEU A 760 -29.34 -19.64 -5.39
CA LEU A 760 -30.23 -20.22 -6.40
C LEU A 760 -30.86 -21.49 -5.85
N SER A 761 -32.13 -21.72 -6.16
CA SER A 761 -32.74 -23.03 -6.01
C SER A 761 -32.10 -24.04 -6.98
N GLU A 762 -32.36 -25.32 -6.78
CA GLU A 762 -32.15 -26.30 -7.84
C GLU A 762 -33.00 -25.98 -9.07
N ILE A 763 -32.68 -26.63 -10.19
CA ILE A 763 -33.42 -26.47 -11.44
C ILE A 763 -34.58 -27.45 -11.45
N TYR A 764 -35.81 -26.92 -11.42
CA TYR A 764 -37.03 -27.73 -11.45
C TYR A 764 -37.49 -27.95 -12.89
N GLU A 765 -37.35 -29.18 -13.38
CA GLU A 765 -37.99 -29.62 -14.63
C GLU A 765 -39.47 -29.92 -14.34
N ALA A 766 -40.37 -29.07 -14.81
CA ALA A 766 -41.80 -29.24 -14.67
C ALA A 766 -42.46 -29.60 -16.01
N GLN A 767 -43.29 -30.64 -15.99
CA GLN A 767 -44.11 -31.03 -17.14
C GLN A 767 -45.54 -31.32 -16.70
N LEU A 768 -46.51 -30.65 -17.31
CA LEU A 768 -47.93 -30.99 -17.16
C LEU A 768 -48.33 -31.97 -18.27
N ILE A 769 -48.59 -33.23 -17.95
CA ILE A 769 -49.00 -34.25 -18.94
C ILE A 769 -50.51 -34.26 -19.09
N ASN A 770 -50.98 -34.31 -20.33
CA ASN A 770 -52.39 -34.53 -20.67
C ASN A 770 -52.54 -35.87 -21.39
N ASP A 771 -52.98 -36.90 -20.65
CA ASP A 771 -53.28 -38.22 -21.19
C ASP A 771 -54.80 -38.43 -21.25
N GLY A 772 -55.37 -38.35 -22.46
CA GLY A 772 -56.80 -38.61 -22.68
C GLY A 772 -57.77 -37.69 -21.91
N GLY A 773 -57.32 -36.49 -21.48
CA GLY A 773 -58.10 -35.55 -20.67
C GLY A 773 -57.80 -35.60 -19.17
N TYR A 774 -56.95 -36.52 -18.71
CA TYR A 774 -56.42 -36.54 -17.35
C TYR A 774 -55.13 -35.72 -17.29
N LEU A 775 -55.12 -34.69 -16.44
CA LEU A 775 -53.98 -33.79 -16.25
C LEU A 775 -53.22 -34.17 -14.98
N TYR A 776 -51.93 -34.48 -15.10
CA TYR A 776 -51.03 -34.69 -13.96
C TYR A 776 -49.66 -34.07 -14.22
N SER A 777 -49.01 -33.53 -13.17
CA SER A 777 -47.66 -32.96 -13.26
C SER A 777 -46.58 -33.97 -12.93
N ILE A 778 -45.44 -33.86 -13.61
CA ILE A 778 -44.17 -34.48 -13.23
C ILE A 778 -43.20 -33.35 -12.91
N PHE A 779 -42.49 -33.49 -11.79
CA PHE A 779 -41.40 -32.61 -11.39
C PHE A 779 -40.14 -33.45 -11.21
N ASN A 780 -39.06 -33.06 -11.86
CA ASN A 780 -37.71 -33.59 -11.61
C ASN A 780 -36.80 -32.44 -11.18
N ILE A 781 -35.77 -32.77 -10.42
CA ILE A 781 -34.76 -31.80 -9.95
C ILE A 781 -33.47 -32.09 -10.74
N LEU A 782 -32.85 -31.03 -11.24
CA LEU A 782 -31.52 -31.03 -11.84
C LEU A 782 -30.62 -30.12 -10.99
N PHE A 783 -29.41 -30.56 -10.73
CA PHE A 783 -28.38 -29.75 -10.07
C PHE A 783 -27.54 -29.02 -11.11
N GLU A 784 -26.82 -27.98 -10.68
CA GLU A 784 -25.88 -27.26 -11.54
C GLU A 784 -24.83 -28.22 -12.15
N SER A 785 -24.38 -29.22 -11.37
CA SER A 785 -23.48 -30.28 -11.82
C SER A 785 -24.07 -31.26 -12.83
N ASP A 786 -25.41 -31.28 -13.02
CA ASP A 786 -26.08 -32.10 -14.04
C ASP A 786 -26.18 -31.40 -15.40
N LEU A 787 -25.87 -30.09 -15.46
CA LEU A 787 -25.83 -29.34 -16.72
C LEU A 787 -24.57 -29.75 -17.50
N GLU A 788 -24.71 -30.04 -18.80
CA GLU A 788 -23.57 -30.45 -19.64
C GLU A 788 -22.45 -29.40 -19.55
N GLU A 789 -21.21 -29.84 -19.29
CA GLU A 789 -20.03 -28.99 -19.44
C GLU A 789 -20.07 -28.33 -20.82
N SER A 790 -20.21 -27.01 -20.83
CA SER A 790 -20.17 -26.25 -22.08
C SER A 790 -18.80 -26.49 -22.73
N PRO A 791 -18.72 -27.00 -23.97
CA PRO A 791 -17.45 -27.01 -24.67
C PRO A 791 -16.94 -25.56 -24.76
N PRO A 792 -15.63 -25.33 -24.59
CA PRO A 792 -15.07 -24.00 -24.31
C PRO A 792 -15.59 -22.91 -25.26
N THR A 793 -16.05 -21.82 -24.66
CA THR A 793 -16.93 -20.77 -25.22
C THR A 793 -16.28 -19.86 -26.27
N ASN A 794 -15.02 -20.09 -26.66
CA ASN A 794 -14.34 -19.23 -27.63
C ASN A 794 -13.42 -20.00 -28.59
N PRO A 795 -13.94 -20.66 -29.64
CA PRO A 795 -13.13 -21.39 -30.62
C PRO A 795 -12.33 -20.47 -31.57
N ALA A 796 -12.32 -19.14 -31.35
CA ALA A 796 -11.76 -18.17 -32.28
C ALA A 796 -10.98 -17.04 -31.57
N VAL A 797 -9.65 -17.07 -31.69
CA VAL A 797 -8.75 -16.00 -31.21
C VAL A 797 -8.35 -15.10 -32.38
N PRO A 798 -8.54 -13.77 -32.32
CA PRO A 798 -8.08 -12.86 -33.36
C PRO A 798 -6.57 -12.58 -33.25
N PHE A 799 -5.81 -12.80 -34.32
CA PHE A 799 -4.38 -12.48 -34.39
C PHE A 799 -4.04 -11.70 -35.67
N LYS A 800 -2.87 -11.02 -35.71
CA LYS A 800 -2.47 -10.16 -36.85
C LYS A 800 -1.57 -10.85 -37.88
N LYS A 801 -0.46 -11.47 -37.45
CA LYS A 801 0.57 -12.02 -38.36
C LYS A 801 1.07 -13.41 -37.97
N ILE A 802 1.29 -13.65 -36.67
CA ILE A 802 1.88 -14.88 -36.15
C ILE A 802 0.92 -15.46 -35.11
N PHE A 803 0.76 -16.78 -35.13
CA PHE A 803 0.15 -17.54 -34.05
C PHE A 803 1.02 -18.76 -33.81
N GLN A 804 1.13 -19.18 -32.55
CA GLN A 804 1.86 -20.38 -32.16
C GLN A 804 0.88 -21.33 -31.47
N LEU A 805 0.92 -22.60 -31.86
CA LEU A 805 0.17 -23.65 -31.21
C LEU A 805 1.14 -24.45 -30.36
N LYS A 806 0.89 -24.50 -29.06
CA LYS A 806 1.59 -25.36 -28.12
C LYS A 806 0.53 -26.19 -27.37
N PRO A 807 0.77 -27.49 -27.13
CA PRO A 807 0.07 -28.22 -26.09
C PRO A 807 0.12 -27.46 -24.76
N ASN A 808 -0.91 -27.62 -23.92
CA ASN A 808 -0.80 -27.25 -22.51
C ASN A 808 0.39 -28.02 -21.90
N PHE A 809 1.08 -27.44 -20.92
CA PHE A 809 2.16 -28.11 -20.21
C PHE A 809 1.71 -29.46 -19.63
N SER A 810 0.49 -29.55 -19.10
CA SER A 810 -0.08 -30.82 -18.60
C SER A 810 -0.21 -31.91 -19.66
N GLN A 811 -0.25 -31.57 -20.95
CA GLN A 811 -0.31 -32.54 -22.04
C GLN A 811 1.08 -33.06 -22.46
N VAL A 812 2.15 -32.44 -21.95
CA VAL A 812 3.55 -32.80 -22.27
C VAL A 812 4.40 -33.09 -21.03
N SER A 813 3.83 -32.96 -19.82
CA SER A 813 4.42 -33.46 -18.59
C SER A 813 4.49 -34.99 -18.59
N LEU A 814 5.37 -35.54 -17.77
CA LEU A 814 5.48 -36.98 -17.59
C LEU A 814 4.62 -37.38 -16.39
N ASN A 815 3.63 -38.24 -16.60
CA ASN A 815 2.94 -38.93 -15.53
C ASN A 815 3.76 -40.18 -15.16
N VAL A 816 4.08 -40.30 -13.87
CA VAL A 816 4.93 -41.36 -13.30
C VAL A 816 4.22 -42.13 -12.19
N ASP A 817 2.89 -42.02 -12.09
CA ASP A 817 2.13 -42.61 -10.98
C ASP A 817 2.23 -44.15 -10.95
N ASP A 818 2.37 -44.75 -12.13
CA ASP A 818 2.55 -46.20 -12.32
C ASP A 818 4.03 -46.63 -12.41
N VAL A 819 4.98 -45.70 -12.17
CA VAL A 819 6.43 -45.97 -12.24
C VAL A 819 6.95 -46.42 -10.87
N ASP A 820 7.50 -47.63 -10.82
CA ASP A 820 8.19 -48.14 -9.63
C ASP A 820 9.68 -47.75 -9.68
N PHE A 821 10.07 -46.74 -8.90
CA PHE A 821 11.45 -46.24 -8.86
C PHE A 821 12.45 -47.19 -8.17
N ASP A 822 11.99 -48.29 -7.56
CA ASP A 822 12.84 -49.31 -6.95
C ASP A 822 13.30 -50.40 -7.95
N GLU A 823 12.76 -50.40 -9.18
CA GLU A 823 13.05 -51.37 -10.24
C GLU A 823 14.02 -50.82 -11.31
N GLU A 824 14.61 -51.72 -12.13
CA GLU A 824 15.55 -51.29 -13.18
C GLU A 824 14.86 -50.42 -14.25
N SER A 825 15.41 -49.23 -14.53
CA SER A 825 14.82 -48.23 -15.46
C SER A 825 14.32 -48.77 -16.82
N TYR A 826 14.93 -49.83 -17.38
CA TYR A 826 14.48 -50.40 -18.66
C TYR A 826 13.16 -51.20 -18.55
N THR A 827 12.78 -51.65 -17.36
CA THR A 827 11.51 -52.35 -17.10
C THR A 827 10.37 -51.37 -16.81
N GLN A 828 10.70 -50.14 -16.39
CA GLN A 828 9.74 -49.10 -16.00
C GLN A 828 9.48 -48.06 -17.09
N LEU A 829 10.27 -48.06 -18.18
CA LEU A 829 10.14 -47.08 -19.26
C LEU A 829 8.76 -47.10 -19.94
N GLU A 830 8.11 -48.26 -20.01
CA GLU A 830 6.75 -48.40 -20.56
C GLU A 830 5.65 -47.84 -19.63
N ASN A 831 5.98 -47.61 -18.35
CA ASN A 831 5.06 -47.07 -17.34
C ASN A 831 5.13 -45.53 -17.26
N VAL A 832 6.09 -44.89 -17.96
CA VAL A 832 6.16 -43.44 -18.09
C VAL A 832 5.22 -43.00 -19.21
N VAL A 833 4.15 -42.28 -18.86
CA VAL A 833 3.16 -41.79 -19.82
C VAL A 833 3.37 -40.29 -20.06
N VAL A 834 3.19 -39.84 -21.30
CA VAL A 834 3.25 -38.41 -21.64
C VAL A 834 1.83 -37.83 -21.57
N GLY A 835 1.67 -36.79 -20.76
CA GLY A 835 0.39 -36.15 -20.43
C GLY A 835 -0.10 -36.57 -19.04
N ASP A 836 -0.23 -35.58 -18.15
CA ASP A 836 -0.79 -35.70 -16.81
C ASP A 836 -2.22 -35.12 -16.77
N THR A 837 -3.11 -35.80 -17.50
CA THR A 837 -4.52 -35.40 -17.66
C THR A 837 -5.32 -36.56 -18.23
N ASP A 838 -6.57 -36.70 -17.81
CA ASP A 838 -7.48 -37.76 -18.27
C ASP A 838 -7.72 -37.73 -19.78
N ASP A 839 -7.61 -36.54 -20.40
CA ASP A 839 -8.02 -36.32 -21.79
C ASP A 839 -6.83 -35.93 -22.68
N THR A 840 -6.05 -36.92 -23.10
CA THR A 840 -4.79 -36.70 -23.82
C THR A 840 -4.99 -36.17 -25.25
N ILE A 841 -4.05 -35.36 -25.76
CA ILE A 841 -4.09 -34.87 -27.16
C ILE A 841 -3.45 -35.83 -28.18
N PHE A 842 -2.71 -36.83 -27.71
CA PHE A 842 -1.98 -37.75 -28.59
C PHE A 842 -2.93 -38.64 -29.39
N ASP A 843 -2.56 -38.91 -30.65
CA ASP A 843 -3.35 -39.62 -31.67
C ASP A 843 -4.70 -38.96 -32.05
N LYS A 844 -5.03 -37.81 -31.47
CA LYS A 844 -6.18 -36.98 -31.85
C LYS A 844 -5.80 -36.02 -32.97
N THR A 845 -6.76 -35.76 -33.87
CA THR A 845 -6.60 -34.79 -34.97
C THR A 845 -7.46 -33.56 -34.72
N PHE A 846 -6.82 -32.41 -34.55
CA PHE A 846 -7.45 -31.12 -34.33
C PHE A 846 -7.58 -30.36 -35.65
N LYS A 847 -8.74 -29.75 -35.88
CA LYS A 847 -8.99 -28.94 -37.06
C LYS A 847 -9.07 -27.46 -36.69
N ILE A 848 -8.12 -26.68 -37.18
CA ILE A 848 -8.04 -25.24 -36.93
C ILE A 848 -8.36 -24.49 -38.21
N ARG A 849 -9.38 -23.63 -38.16
CA ARG A 849 -9.82 -22.82 -39.30
C ARG A 849 -9.34 -21.38 -39.15
N LEU A 850 -8.48 -20.96 -40.07
CA LEU A 850 -8.06 -19.56 -40.20
C LEU A 850 -8.99 -18.84 -41.18
N THR A 851 -9.65 -17.77 -40.72
CA THR A 851 -10.54 -16.96 -41.58
C THR A 851 -9.99 -15.54 -41.73
N SER A 852 -9.76 -15.10 -42.97
CA SER A 852 -9.35 -13.72 -43.24
C SER A 852 -10.49 -12.75 -42.95
N LYS A 853 -10.33 -11.86 -41.96
CA LYS A 853 -11.31 -10.78 -41.70
C LYS A 853 -11.47 -9.81 -42.88
N LYS A 854 -10.46 -9.68 -43.75
CA LYS A 854 -10.48 -8.76 -44.90
C LYS A 854 -11.12 -9.36 -46.16
N THR A 855 -10.89 -10.65 -46.43
CA THR A 855 -11.34 -11.28 -47.69
C THR A 855 -12.34 -12.42 -47.49
N GLY A 856 -12.65 -12.81 -46.26
CA GLY A 856 -13.53 -13.95 -45.93
C GLY A 856 -13.00 -15.32 -46.36
N LYS A 857 -11.76 -15.40 -46.86
CA LYS A 857 -11.15 -16.68 -47.30
C LYS A 857 -10.77 -17.49 -46.08
N MET A 858 -10.99 -18.80 -46.15
CA MET A 858 -10.73 -19.75 -45.08
C MET A 858 -9.61 -20.72 -45.46
N ILE A 859 -8.77 -21.09 -44.49
CA ILE A 859 -7.76 -22.13 -44.58
C ILE A 859 -7.98 -23.06 -43.39
N ASP A 860 -8.09 -24.37 -43.64
CA ASP A 860 -8.21 -25.38 -42.60
C ASP A 860 -6.86 -26.08 -42.41
N LEU A 861 -6.35 -26.11 -41.19
CA LEU A 861 -5.18 -26.85 -40.76
C LEU A 861 -5.65 -28.07 -39.96
N ASN A 862 -5.28 -29.28 -40.38
CA ASN A 862 -5.51 -30.49 -39.60
C ASN A 862 -4.17 -30.86 -38.94
N ILE A 863 -4.14 -30.91 -37.62
CA ILE A 863 -2.94 -31.15 -36.81
C ILE A 863 -3.17 -32.41 -36.01
N THR A 864 -2.30 -33.38 -36.19
CA THR A 864 -2.31 -34.64 -35.41
C THR A 864 -1.07 -34.66 -34.55
N TYR A 865 -1.23 -34.83 -33.24
CA TYR A 865 -0.12 -34.99 -32.31
C TYR A 865 0.20 -36.48 -32.20
N ASN A 866 1.39 -36.90 -32.62
CA ASN A 866 1.84 -38.29 -32.49
C ASN A 866 3.03 -38.35 -31.55
N LEU A 867 3.05 -39.32 -30.66
CA LEU A 867 4.27 -39.67 -29.92
C LEU A 867 5.18 -40.46 -30.86
N THR A 868 6.30 -39.85 -31.28
CA THR A 868 7.33 -40.55 -32.04
C THR A 868 8.36 -41.12 -31.07
N THR A 869 8.47 -42.44 -31.04
CA THR A 869 9.59 -43.16 -30.42
C THR A 869 10.83 -43.03 -31.31
N GLU A 870 11.36 -41.81 -31.43
CA GLU A 870 12.74 -41.58 -31.86
C GLU A 870 13.51 -41.06 -30.64
N LEU A 871 14.12 -41.99 -29.92
CA LEU A 871 15.16 -41.70 -28.92
C LEU A 871 16.53 -41.74 -29.60
#